data_AF-A0A538QK22-F1
#
_entry.id   AF-A0A538QK22-F1
#
_cell.length_a   1.000
_cell.length_b   1.000
_cell.length_c   1.000
_cell.angle_alpha   90.00
_cell.angle_beta   90.00
_cell.angle_gamma   90.00
#
_symmetry.space_group_name_H-M   'P 1'
#
loop_
_entity.id
_entity.type
_entity.pdbx_description
1 polymer ?
#
loop_
_entity_poly.entity_id
_entity_poly.type
_entity_poly.pdbx_seq_one_letter_code
_entity_poly.pdbx_strand_id
1 'polypeptide(L)'
;MTRLLVLACVLAACGGDGNPGSPPSCAPGPFPSGGDGHPAPLGAGPGQARAGRVRAEDLPPVPSGLATWKAGDFVLANDKIALVIEDVGDSDLYDPWGGRPVGLARMSGGKMIEPNNFGELFLLTGRSTVVTDSVSVLADGSDGKPAIIRARGKLHPLPFFESVVGVLFRDTFEDVDAAIDYELAPGSEHVDIRYRYAPPDERSVPALLHALMYTKRTPVFQPGKGFDESMQNAPYVALIDDAATSWAYLPGKGVLGGGMSVSGFVGAIGDGFTMPACTATDRLHAQIVIGGPGLDGVVSAVARTRGETLSGFSGAVTRDGVPQAGVRVHAVDDSGNYLSRATTDASGQYTLHVPITTPVTFTAYRRGDALGLTRPAGNPVAPTIALPSVGSVHVTATEAGAPVPVRVQLLPAGGQAIPQVPARFGEPAITDARLHVAYAMAGDVTLTAPPGRWDVVVSRGYEYELVRQTVDVVAGTTSLVEATMDRSVATPGVQCGDFHVHTWRSNDSGDDALTKVAQAVADGVELPVRSEHEWVADFSAEIARLGVQRFAAGIGSIELTSFEVWGHMGVFPLTPDPTGVNAGAPKWQTFPTADQPDIALTTLSPPKVFDAVRARREAPLVIINHPRGGANYFDYVGFDPATGLASSAADWDTKFTLVEVFNNSGWQQNRARNVNDWLGLLHAGRKVFAVGSSDSHGIAGSPVGYPRTCVAVGTDDPQQLTPNLVRDQLAAGHAAVSGGIYVTARLGMTGPGDTTMGAGSPQMVDVTIQAATWVDVTALEVIVDGQTVDTIPILPGDAEPGNPAVVRFHREVPVQVRATGGFVVIAAYGDQPLEPVHPGKIPFGVTEPIFVVP
;
A
#
# COMPACT_ATOMS: atom_id res chain seq x y z
N MET A 1 -13.67 15.14 -6.72
CA MET A 1 -13.22 16.49 -7.15
C MET A 1 -14.35 17.48 -7.49
N THR A 2 -15.56 17.05 -7.87
CA THR A 2 -16.64 17.95 -8.33
C THR A 2 -17.40 18.74 -7.24
N ARG A 3 -17.12 18.51 -5.94
CA ARG A 3 -17.66 19.31 -4.82
C ARG A 3 -16.72 20.42 -4.33
N LEU A 4 -15.49 20.51 -4.85
CA LEU A 4 -14.50 21.51 -4.42
C LEU A 4 -14.70 22.90 -5.05
N LEU A 5 -15.48 23.04 -6.11
CA LEU A 5 -15.64 24.32 -6.82
C LEU A 5 -16.54 25.35 -6.12
N VAL A 6 -17.30 24.97 -5.08
CA VAL A 6 -18.33 25.86 -4.50
C VAL A 6 -17.81 26.73 -3.35
N LEU A 7 -16.59 26.50 -2.84
CA LEU A 7 -16.04 27.29 -1.72
C LEU A 7 -15.14 28.46 -2.15
N ALA A 8 -14.98 28.70 -3.46
CA ALA A 8 -14.08 29.73 -4.01
C ALA A 8 -14.71 31.14 -4.14
N CYS A 9 -15.89 31.40 -3.57
CA CYS A 9 -16.60 32.67 -3.78
C CYS A 9 -17.19 33.30 -2.51
N VAL A 10 -16.44 33.44 -1.42
CA VAL A 10 -16.69 34.49 -0.42
C VAL A 10 -15.38 34.85 0.27
N LEU A 11 -14.75 35.97 -0.11
CA LEU A 11 -13.93 36.90 0.70
C LEU A 11 -12.98 37.68 -0.23
N ALA A 12 -13.54 38.70 -0.89
CA ALA A 12 -12.78 39.77 -1.49
C ALA A 12 -13.41 41.10 -1.06
N ALA A 13 -12.86 41.72 0.00
CA ALA A 13 -13.08 43.13 0.28
C ALA A 13 -12.02 43.72 1.22
N CYS A 14 -11.38 44.78 0.72
CA CYS A 14 -10.68 45.86 1.41
C CYS A 14 -9.24 45.62 1.92
N GLY A 15 -8.27 45.85 1.03
CA GLY A 15 -6.93 46.35 1.39
C GLY A 15 -6.79 47.80 0.93
N GLY A 16 -6.55 48.73 1.87
CA GLY A 16 -6.25 50.13 1.58
C GLY A 16 -4.74 50.35 1.58
N ASP A 17 -4.26 51.14 0.62
CA ASP A 17 -2.84 51.43 0.38
C ASP A 17 -2.24 52.26 1.54
N GLY A 18 -1.53 51.58 2.44
CA GLY A 18 -0.62 52.16 3.41
C GLY A 18 0.83 51.88 3.02
N ASN A 19 1.61 52.93 2.85
CA ASN A 19 3.05 52.94 2.56
C ASN A 19 3.83 51.94 3.45
N PRO A 20 4.59 50.96 2.91
CA PRO A 20 5.34 50.02 3.73
C PRO A 20 6.56 50.74 4.31
N GLY A 21 6.48 51.10 5.59
CA GLY A 21 7.66 51.47 6.37
C GLY A 21 8.67 50.31 6.33
N SER A 22 9.97 50.64 6.35
CA SER A 22 11.04 49.66 6.40
C SER A 22 10.74 48.58 7.44
N PRO A 23 10.85 47.28 7.11
CA PRO A 23 10.55 46.22 8.06
C PRO A 23 11.43 46.38 9.31
N PRO A 24 10.87 46.23 10.52
CA PRO A 24 11.66 46.32 11.74
C PRO A 24 12.80 45.28 11.69
N SER A 25 14.04 45.71 11.95
CA SER A 25 15.14 44.76 12.17
C SER A 25 14.94 44.11 13.54
N CYS A 26 14.12 43.07 13.62
CA CYS A 26 14.00 42.28 14.82
C CYS A 26 14.95 41.09 14.78
N ALA A 27 15.35 40.66 15.97
CA ALA A 27 16.17 39.48 16.18
C ALA A 27 15.33 38.36 16.81
N PRO A 28 14.35 37.77 16.12
CA PRO A 28 14.02 36.39 16.41
C PRO A 28 15.24 35.56 16.00
N GLY A 29 16.21 35.44 16.92
CA GLY A 29 17.30 34.48 16.76
C GLY A 29 16.75 33.06 16.88
N PRO A 30 17.50 32.06 16.44
CA PRO A 30 17.00 30.69 16.45
C PRO A 30 16.69 30.27 17.88
N PHE A 31 15.61 29.50 18.07
CA PHE A 31 15.21 29.01 19.39
C PHE A 31 16.38 28.28 20.07
N PRO A 32 16.55 28.39 21.41
CA PRO A 32 17.67 27.73 22.08
C PRO A 32 17.59 26.20 21.94
N SER A 33 18.76 25.58 21.79
CA SER A 33 18.97 24.13 21.90
C SER A 33 19.38 23.74 23.32
N GLY A 34 19.25 22.46 23.63
CA GLY A 34 19.65 21.84 24.89
C GLY A 34 20.76 20.79 24.70
N GLY A 35 20.78 19.77 25.56
CA GLY A 35 21.76 18.68 25.52
C GLY A 35 21.16 17.32 25.18
N ASP A 36 21.88 16.24 25.48
CA ASP A 36 21.44 14.86 25.22
C ASP A 36 20.43 14.31 26.25
N GLY A 37 20.20 15.04 27.36
CA GLY A 37 19.24 14.69 28.39
C GLY A 37 19.72 13.65 29.41
N HIS A 38 18.77 12.96 30.03
CA HIS A 38 19.01 12.00 31.10
C HIS A 38 19.66 10.73 30.56
N PRO A 39 20.69 10.15 31.23
CA PRO A 39 21.41 8.98 30.73
C PRO A 39 20.61 7.67 30.74
N ALA A 40 19.49 7.64 31.46
CA ALA A 40 18.57 6.50 31.54
C ALA A 40 17.11 6.99 31.37
N PRO A 41 16.70 7.39 30.15
CA PRO A 41 15.42 8.04 29.92
C PRO A 41 14.24 7.09 30.11
N LEU A 42 14.40 5.80 29.78
CA LEU A 42 13.36 4.78 30.01
C LEU A 42 13.16 4.42 31.49
N GLY A 43 14.09 4.78 32.37
CA GLY A 43 14.05 4.44 33.80
C GLY A 43 13.19 5.37 34.65
N ALA A 44 12.23 6.10 34.06
CA ALA A 44 11.32 6.97 34.78
C ALA A 44 10.43 6.16 35.73
N GLY A 45 10.47 6.48 37.03
CA GLY A 45 9.60 5.86 38.03
C GLY A 45 8.19 6.46 38.05
N PRO A 46 7.30 5.93 38.90
CA PRO A 46 5.97 6.51 39.11
C PRO A 46 6.08 8.00 39.46
N GLY A 47 5.33 8.85 38.75
CA GLY A 47 5.38 10.29 38.97
C GLY A 47 6.66 10.97 38.47
N GLN A 48 7.41 10.36 37.56
CA GLN A 48 8.48 11.01 36.79
C GLN A 48 8.19 10.93 35.29
N ALA A 49 8.74 11.88 34.53
CA ALA A 49 8.93 11.77 33.09
C ALA A 49 10.40 12.09 32.81
N ARG A 50 10.98 11.51 31.76
CA ARG A 50 12.37 11.74 31.37
C ARG A 50 12.52 11.88 29.87
N ALA A 51 13.51 12.67 29.48
CA ALA A 51 13.95 12.80 28.09
C ALA A 51 15.43 12.46 27.97
N GLY A 52 15.82 11.77 26.91
CA GLY A 52 17.23 11.47 26.62
C GLY A 52 17.39 10.73 25.30
N ARG A 53 18.60 10.27 25.00
CA ARG A 53 18.87 9.42 23.83
C ARG A 53 18.50 7.95 24.09
N VAL A 54 17.93 7.31 23.06
CA VAL A 54 17.63 5.88 23.05
C VAL A 54 18.84 5.09 22.57
N ARG A 55 19.08 3.91 23.17
CA ARG A 55 20.15 2.98 22.77
C ARG A 55 19.58 1.83 21.95
N ALA A 56 20.45 1.08 21.28
CA ALA A 56 20.04 -0.08 20.52
C ALA A 56 19.32 -1.13 21.40
N GLU A 57 19.81 -1.36 22.62
CA GLU A 57 19.19 -2.29 23.56
C GLU A 57 17.84 -1.83 24.15
N ASP A 58 17.52 -0.55 24.01
CA ASP A 58 16.27 0.06 24.49
C ASP A 58 15.12 -0.15 23.49
N LEU A 59 15.43 -0.38 22.21
CA LEU A 59 14.47 -0.49 21.11
C LEU A 59 13.98 -1.94 20.93
N PRO A 60 12.71 -2.26 21.24
CA PRO A 60 12.17 -3.58 20.99
C PRO A 60 11.95 -3.79 19.48
N PRO A 61 12.03 -5.05 18.99
CA PRO A 61 11.64 -5.35 17.63
C PRO A 61 10.14 -5.08 17.43
N VAL A 62 9.79 -4.47 16.31
CA VAL A 62 8.40 -4.35 15.87
C VAL A 62 8.07 -5.53 14.96
N PRO A 63 7.00 -6.31 15.20
CA PRO A 63 6.69 -7.52 14.43
C PRO A 63 6.64 -7.32 12.91
N SER A 64 6.24 -6.13 12.45
CA SER A 64 6.20 -5.77 11.04
C SER A 64 7.58 -5.53 10.42
N GLY A 65 8.59 -5.15 11.21
CA GLY A 65 9.89 -4.70 10.73
C GLY A 65 9.86 -3.33 10.01
N LEU A 66 8.81 -2.53 10.22
CA LEU A 66 8.59 -1.27 9.49
C LEU A 66 8.83 0.01 10.31
N ALA A 67 9.23 -0.10 11.57
CA ALA A 67 9.58 1.07 12.37
C ALA A 67 10.91 1.68 11.90
N THR A 68 10.98 3.00 11.85
CA THR A 68 12.15 3.77 11.39
C THR A 68 13.02 4.27 12.54
N TRP A 69 12.61 4.07 13.80
CA TRP A 69 13.41 4.43 14.97
C TRP A 69 14.77 3.72 14.99
N LYS A 70 15.80 4.38 15.52
CA LYS A 70 17.14 3.82 15.62
C LYS A 70 17.89 4.33 16.85
N ALA A 71 18.96 3.61 17.20
CA ALA A 71 19.83 4.04 18.28
C ALA A 71 20.40 5.43 17.99
N GLY A 72 20.41 6.30 18.99
CA GLY A 72 20.80 7.71 18.84
C GLY A 72 19.60 8.66 18.78
N ASP A 73 18.42 8.20 18.38
CA ASP A 73 17.19 9.01 18.43
C ASP A 73 16.86 9.44 19.87
N PHE A 74 15.98 10.42 19.98
CA PHE A 74 15.53 10.97 21.25
C PHE A 74 14.28 10.27 21.74
N VAL A 75 14.12 10.09 23.05
CA VAL A 75 12.92 9.48 23.64
C VAL A 75 12.42 10.28 24.84
N LEU A 76 11.11 10.52 24.86
CA LEU A 76 10.34 10.93 26.04
C LEU A 76 9.70 9.69 26.65
N ALA A 77 9.91 9.42 27.93
CA ALA A 77 9.28 8.29 28.60
C ALA A 77 8.85 8.61 30.03
N ASN A 78 7.74 8.00 30.45
CA ASN A 78 7.34 7.91 31.85
C ASN A 78 7.02 6.45 32.21
N ASP A 79 6.33 6.21 33.32
CA ASP A 79 5.96 4.86 33.78
C ASP A 79 4.86 4.18 32.93
N LYS A 80 4.28 4.88 31.94
CA LYS A 80 3.15 4.41 31.12
C LYS A 80 3.44 4.37 29.62
N ILE A 81 4.14 5.36 29.09
CA ILE A 81 4.28 5.58 27.64
C ILE A 81 5.68 6.04 27.27
N ALA A 82 6.07 5.77 26.03
CA ALA A 82 7.27 6.32 25.40
C ALA A 82 6.98 6.78 23.97
N LEU A 83 7.59 7.90 23.59
CA LEU A 83 7.57 8.46 22.23
C LEU A 83 9.01 8.71 21.78
N VAL A 84 9.39 8.15 20.64
CA VAL A 84 10.71 8.30 20.03
C VAL A 84 10.63 9.35 18.93
N ILE A 85 11.54 10.33 18.98
CA ILE A 85 11.70 11.44 18.06
C ILE A 85 13.03 11.25 17.32
N GLU A 86 12.99 11.24 16.00
CA GLU A 86 14.18 11.08 15.17
C GLU A 86 15.18 12.22 15.44
N ASP A 87 16.47 11.90 15.46
CA ASP A 87 17.51 12.94 15.53
C ASP A 87 17.56 13.78 14.22
N VAL A 88 18.36 14.85 14.20
CA VAL A 88 18.63 15.62 12.99
C VAL A 88 19.27 14.75 11.91
N GLY A 89 18.79 14.89 10.67
CA GLY A 89 19.30 14.16 9.51
C GLY A 89 18.23 13.96 8.43
N ASP A 90 18.60 13.21 7.38
CA ASP A 90 17.67 12.69 6.39
C ASP A 90 16.79 11.61 7.04
N SER A 91 15.48 11.70 6.82
CA SER A 91 14.50 10.70 7.27
C SER A 91 14.20 9.68 6.17
N ASP A 92 13.80 8.49 6.61
CA ASP A 92 13.25 7.41 5.80
C ASP A 92 11.73 7.54 5.54
N LEU A 93 11.14 8.67 5.93
CA LEU A 93 9.72 9.00 5.80
C LEU A 93 9.47 10.05 4.70
N TYR A 94 8.21 10.37 4.39
CA TYR A 94 7.88 11.36 3.35
C TYR A 94 8.21 12.80 3.75
N ASP A 95 8.17 13.11 5.05
CA ASP A 95 8.86 14.25 5.65
C ASP A 95 10.36 13.93 5.71
N PRO A 96 11.17 14.50 4.82
CA PRO A 96 12.55 14.06 4.65
C PRO A 96 13.47 14.57 5.78
N TRP A 97 12.93 15.29 6.76
CA TRP A 97 13.68 15.93 7.83
C TRP A 97 13.42 15.27 9.18
N GLY A 98 14.49 14.92 9.89
CA GLY A 98 14.41 14.39 11.25
C GLY A 98 13.80 15.36 12.28
N GLY A 99 13.65 14.94 13.55
CA GLY A 99 12.95 15.73 14.58
C GLY A 99 11.44 15.47 14.66
N ARG A 100 10.95 14.41 14.01
CA ARG A 100 9.55 13.96 14.01
C ARG A 100 9.40 12.69 14.83
N PRO A 101 8.19 12.38 15.34
CA PRO A 101 7.96 11.08 15.93
C PRO A 101 8.16 9.96 14.90
N VAL A 102 8.92 8.93 15.28
CA VAL A 102 9.22 7.74 14.44
C VAL A 102 8.84 6.42 15.11
N GLY A 103 8.38 6.49 16.35
CA GLY A 103 7.75 5.35 17.00
C GLY A 103 7.27 5.62 18.40
N LEU A 104 6.44 4.71 18.90
CA LEU A 104 5.87 4.79 20.24
C LEU A 104 5.57 3.41 20.80
N ALA A 105 5.52 3.34 22.13
CA ALA A 105 5.23 2.12 22.85
C ALA A 105 4.62 2.43 24.23
N ARG A 106 3.94 1.43 24.80
CA ARG A 106 3.65 1.37 26.23
C ARG A 106 4.94 1.12 27.02
N MET A 107 4.95 1.55 28.27
CA MET A 107 6.06 1.32 29.20
C MET A 107 5.67 0.33 30.29
N SER A 108 6.60 -0.55 30.64
CA SER A 108 6.49 -1.40 31.83
C SER A 108 7.87 -1.75 32.37
N GLY A 109 8.08 -1.57 33.68
CA GLY A 109 9.34 -1.92 34.32
C GLY A 109 10.57 -1.22 33.73
N GLY A 110 10.40 0.01 33.24
CA GLY A 110 11.45 0.80 32.59
C GLY A 110 11.84 0.32 31.19
N LYS A 111 10.93 -0.40 30.50
CA LYS A 111 11.13 -0.88 29.12
C LYS A 111 9.93 -0.54 28.25
N MET A 112 10.19 -0.28 26.98
CA MET A 112 9.17 -0.22 25.94
C MET A 112 8.63 -1.63 25.68
N ILE A 113 7.31 -1.78 25.70
CA ILE A 113 6.60 -3.03 25.44
C ILE A 113 5.52 -2.82 24.38
N GLU A 114 5.21 -3.88 23.63
CA GLU A 114 4.13 -3.88 22.63
C GLU A 114 4.23 -2.68 21.67
N PRO A 115 5.38 -2.45 21.02
CA PRO A 115 5.57 -1.26 20.19
C PRO A 115 4.54 -1.20 19.06
N ASN A 116 4.05 0.00 18.76
CA ASN A 116 3.12 0.21 17.65
C ASN A 116 3.85 0.06 16.31
N ASN A 117 3.14 -0.41 15.28
CA ASN A 117 3.59 -0.35 13.88
C ASN A 117 3.52 1.10 13.33
N PHE A 118 4.19 2.03 14.00
CA PHE A 118 4.02 3.48 13.87
C PHE A 118 4.28 3.97 12.45
N GLY A 119 3.27 4.60 11.85
CA GLY A 119 3.31 5.21 10.52
C GLY A 119 4.03 6.56 10.53
N GLU A 120 3.45 7.55 9.87
CA GLU A 120 4.03 8.89 9.81
C GLU A 120 2.97 9.94 10.14
N LEU A 121 3.42 10.97 10.84
CA LEU A 121 2.63 12.11 11.26
C LEU A 121 3.23 13.37 10.65
N PHE A 122 2.46 14.07 9.82
CA PHE A 122 2.87 15.37 9.31
C PHE A 122 2.46 16.47 10.28
N LEU A 123 3.47 17.11 10.87
CA LEU A 123 3.30 18.29 11.70
C LEU A 123 3.47 19.52 10.81
N LEU A 124 2.35 20.13 10.41
CA LEU A 124 2.33 21.19 9.39
C LEU A 124 1.84 22.54 9.92
N THR A 125 2.36 23.61 9.34
CA THR A 125 1.88 24.99 9.44
C THR A 125 1.55 25.48 8.03
N GLY A 126 0.26 25.48 7.68
CA GLY A 126 -0.15 25.55 6.27
C GLY A 126 0.38 24.31 5.52
N ARG A 127 1.23 24.53 4.53
CA ARG A 127 1.96 23.47 3.79
C ARG A 127 3.40 23.23 4.25
N SER A 128 3.87 24.01 5.22
CA SER A 128 5.29 24.03 5.62
C SER A 128 5.52 23.28 6.92
N THR A 129 6.72 22.76 7.10
CA THR A 129 7.20 22.18 8.36
C THR A 129 8.66 22.55 8.59
N VAL A 130 9.28 22.09 9.68
CA VAL A 130 10.60 22.53 10.12
C VAL A 130 11.71 21.76 9.39
N VAL A 131 12.54 22.44 8.62
CA VAL A 131 13.86 21.89 8.24
C VAL A 131 14.70 21.87 9.50
N THR A 132 14.82 20.69 10.11
CA THR A 132 15.43 20.57 11.44
C THR A 132 16.94 20.75 11.33
N ASP A 133 17.47 21.74 12.05
CA ASP A 133 18.91 21.93 12.23
C ASP A 133 19.42 21.36 13.56
N SER A 134 18.52 21.08 14.50
CA SER A 134 18.87 20.58 15.83
C SER A 134 17.68 19.90 16.50
N VAL A 135 17.94 18.72 17.08
CA VAL A 135 17.08 18.06 18.06
C VAL A 135 17.83 17.98 19.39
N SER A 136 17.18 18.34 20.50
CA SER A 136 17.84 18.37 21.81
C SER A 136 16.86 18.33 22.98
N VAL A 137 17.35 17.94 24.16
CA VAL A 137 16.59 17.92 25.42
C VAL A 137 16.72 19.27 26.12
N LEU A 138 15.61 20.00 26.24
CA LEU A 138 15.53 21.27 26.97
C LEU A 138 15.33 21.06 28.47
N ALA A 139 14.54 20.04 28.82
CA ALA A 139 14.31 19.62 30.19
C ALA A 139 14.27 18.09 30.22
N ASP A 140 15.16 17.50 31.01
CA ASP A 140 15.28 16.04 31.09
C ASP A 140 14.30 15.40 32.08
N GLY A 141 13.50 16.22 32.78
CA GLY A 141 12.49 15.81 33.77
C GLY A 141 13.04 15.34 35.12
N SER A 142 14.36 15.44 35.35
CA SER A 142 15.01 15.01 36.60
C SER A 142 14.54 15.78 37.84
N ASP A 143 13.98 16.98 37.65
CA ASP A 143 13.42 17.82 38.71
C ASP A 143 11.95 17.51 39.04
N GLY A 144 11.38 16.45 38.44
CA GLY A 144 9.99 16.02 38.64
C GLY A 144 8.96 16.84 37.87
N LYS A 145 9.40 17.72 36.96
CA LYS A 145 8.54 18.47 36.03
C LYS A 145 8.48 17.75 34.67
N PRO A 146 7.69 18.25 33.70
CA PRO A 146 7.65 17.67 32.37
C PRO A 146 9.03 17.58 31.72
N ALA A 147 9.28 16.47 31.02
CA ALA A 147 10.42 16.32 30.14
C ALA A 147 10.08 16.94 28.77
N ILE A 148 11.05 17.61 28.15
CA ILE A 148 10.85 18.40 26.94
C ILE A 148 11.98 18.14 25.94
N ILE A 149 11.60 17.68 24.75
CA ILE A 149 12.48 17.53 23.58
C ILE A 149 12.07 18.58 22.55
N ARG A 150 13.05 19.29 21.98
CA ARG A 150 12.84 20.30 20.94
C ARG A 150 13.52 19.89 19.65
N ALA A 151 12.76 19.92 18.55
CA ALA A 151 13.29 20.03 17.20
C ALA A 151 13.14 21.48 16.73
N ARG A 152 14.20 22.10 16.20
CA ARG A 152 14.16 23.51 15.73
C ARG A 152 14.81 23.68 14.36
N GLY A 153 14.44 24.77 13.71
CA GLY A 153 14.99 25.19 12.43
C GLY A 153 14.10 26.22 11.76
N LYS A 154 14.01 26.18 10.43
CA LYS A 154 13.18 27.11 9.64
C LYS A 154 12.00 26.40 9.01
N LEU A 155 10.88 27.10 8.87
CA LEU A 155 9.76 26.55 8.11
C LEU A 155 10.11 26.48 6.63
N HIS A 156 9.83 25.35 5.99
CA HIS A 156 9.96 25.18 4.55
C HIS A 156 8.80 24.35 4.05
N PRO A 157 8.30 24.59 2.82
CA PRO A 157 7.33 23.71 2.19
C PRO A 157 7.80 22.26 2.18
N LEU A 158 6.93 21.35 2.61
CA LEU A 158 7.18 19.92 2.57
C LEU A 158 7.33 19.46 1.10
N PRO A 159 8.47 18.86 0.67
CA PRO A 159 8.76 18.58 -0.74
C PRO A 159 7.71 17.71 -1.44
N PHE A 160 7.25 16.66 -0.75
CA PHE A 160 6.18 15.77 -1.19
C PHE A 160 4.83 16.51 -1.39
N PHE A 161 4.55 17.52 -0.57
CA PHE A 161 3.23 18.14 -0.46
C PHE A 161 3.01 19.31 -1.43
N GLU A 162 4.08 19.85 -2.01
CA GLU A 162 4.01 21.00 -2.91
C GLU A 162 3.12 20.74 -4.13
N SER A 163 3.23 19.55 -4.72
CA SER A 163 2.44 19.13 -5.89
C SER A 163 0.94 18.97 -5.57
N VAL A 164 0.61 18.60 -4.33
CA VAL A 164 -0.77 18.34 -3.88
C VAL A 164 -1.50 19.61 -3.45
N VAL A 165 -0.83 20.54 -2.77
CA VAL A 165 -1.49 21.70 -2.14
C VAL A 165 -0.90 23.06 -2.50
N GLY A 166 0.13 23.15 -3.34
CA GLY A 166 0.74 24.42 -3.74
C GLY A 166 -0.23 25.40 -4.40
N VAL A 167 -1.35 24.90 -4.95
CA VAL A 167 -2.45 25.73 -5.50
C VAL A 167 -3.34 26.31 -4.39
N LEU A 168 -3.50 25.61 -3.26
CA LEU A 168 -4.38 25.97 -2.15
C LEU A 168 -3.67 26.84 -1.10
N PHE A 169 -2.38 26.60 -0.85
CA PHE A 169 -1.57 27.35 0.10
C PHE A 169 -0.40 28.01 -0.62
N ARG A 170 -0.43 29.34 -0.74
CA ARG A 170 0.66 30.15 -1.33
C ARG A 170 1.58 30.75 -0.26
N ASP A 171 1.60 30.14 0.91
CA ASP A 171 2.29 30.70 2.07
C ASP A 171 3.81 30.72 1.84
N THR A 172 4.44 31.83 2.22
CA THR A 172 5.89 32.05 2.23
C THR A 172 6.35 32.14 3.69
N PHE A 173 6.78 31.02 4.25
CA PHE A 173 7.26 30.93 5.64
C PHE A 173 8.76 30.61 5.75
N GLU A 174 9.49 30.63 4.63
CA GLU A 174 10.91 30.25 4.52
C GLU A 174 11.84 31.12 5.39
N ASP A 175 11.39 32.33 5.77
CA ASP A 175 12.08 33.26 6.64
C ASP A 175 11.69 33.14 8.14
N VAL A 176 10.75 32.24 8.47
CA VAL A 176 10.23 32.06 9.84
C VAL A 176 11.02 30.97 10.57
N ASP A 177 11.76 31.36 11.61
CA ASP A 177 12.32 30.41 12.57
C ASP A 177 11.20 29.76 13.40
N ALA A 178 11.29 28.45 13.57
CA ALA A 178 10.29 27.64 14.24
C ALA A 178 10.90 26.53 15.11
N ALA A 179 10.12 26.06 16.07
CA ALA A 179 10.46 24.91 16.89
C ALA A 179 9.22 24.06 17.21
N ILE A 180 9.43 22.76 17.34
CA ILE A 180 8.47 21.75 17.79
C ILE A 180 8.96 21.26 19.15
N ASP A 181 8.21 21.56 20.20
CA ASP A 181 8.42 21.02 21.55
C ASP A 181 7.49 19.82 21.76
N TYR A 182 8.09 18.70 22.14
CA TYR A 182 7.40 17.51 22.61
C TYR A 182 7.49 17.48 24.14
N GLU A 183 6.36 17.59 24.82
CA GLU A 183 6.31 17.73 26.28
C GLU A 183 5.58 16.54 26.91
N LEU A 184 6.27 15.80 27.80
CA LEU A 184 5.68 14.69 28.54
C LEU A 184 5.67 14.99 30.04
N ALA A 185 4.47 15.13 30.60
CA ALA A 185 4.30 15.28 32.04
C ALA A 185 4.41 13.93 32.78
N PRO A 186 4.87 13.93 34.05
CA PRO A 186 4.87 12.73 34.87
C PRO A 186 3.51 12.05 34.98
N GLY A 187 3.47 10.73 34.75
CA GLY A 187 2.23 9.93 34.82
C GLY A 187 1.17 10.23 33.75
N SER A 188 1.47 11.11 32.77
CA SER A 188 0.60 11.39 31.63
C SER A 188 0.49 10.19 30.68
N GLU A 189 -0.63 10.07 29.98
CA GLU A 189 -0.81 9.11 28.87
C GLU A 189 -0.72 9.80 27.51
N HIS A 190 -0.33 11.08 27.48
CA HIS A 190 -0.16 11.84 26.26
C HIS A 190 1.11 12.70 26.28
N VAL A 191 1.59 12.97 25.06
CA VAL A 191 2.63 13.97 24.77
C VAL A 191 1.97 15.17 24.12
N ASP A 192 2.22 16.36 24.66
CA ASP A 192 1.82 17.63 24.05
C ASP A 192 2.82 18.01 22.95
N ILE A 193 2.32 18.35 21.76
CA ILE A 193 3.12 18.88 20.66
C ILE A 193 2.86 20.38 20.55
N ARG A 194 3.87 21.18 20.86
CA ARG A 194 3.79 22.64 20.84
C ARG A 194 4.67 23.22 19.75
N TYR A 195 4.07 24.04 18.90
CA TYR A 195 4.82 24.85 17.96
C TYR A 195 5.19 26.19 18.56
N ARG A 196 6.39 26.65 18.23
CA ARG A 196 6.85 28.01 18.46
C ARG A 196 7.25 28.63 17.14
N TYR A 197 6.83 29.87 16.92
CA TYR A 197 7.14 30.62 15.71
C TYR A 197 7.75 31.96 16.06
N ALA A 198 8.70 32.42 15.26
CA ALA A 198 9.33 33.73 15.46
C ALA A 198 9.42 34.46 14.10
N PRO A 199 8.30 34.99 13.58
CA PRO A 199 8.28 35.59 12.25
C PRO A 199 8.85 37.02 12.27
N PRO A 200 9.53 37.45 11.19
CA PRO A 200 10.06 38.81 11.09
C PRO A 200 8.96 39.88 10.94
N ASP A 201 7.79 39.50 10.43
CA ASP A 201 6.61 40.33 10.24
C ASP A 201 5.33 39.54 10.56
N GLU A 202 4.17 40.19 10.53
CA GLU A 202 2.92 39.50 10.87
C GLU A 202 2.58 38.48 9.78
N ARG A 203 2.28 37.24 10.20
CA ARG A 203 1.91 36.14 9.29
C ARG A 203 0.55 35.59 9.65
N SER A 204 -0.29 35.32 8.66
CA SER A 204 -1.57 34.63 8.86
C SER A 204 -1.49 33.22 8.30
N VAL A 205 -1.97 32.25 9.08
CA VAL A 205 -2.16 30.86 8.66
C VAL A 205 -3.67 30.64 8.56
N PRO A 206 -4.24 30.58 7.34
CA PRO A 206 -5.70 30.54 7.16
C PRO A 206 -6.33 29.27 7.74
N ALA A 207 -5.59 28.16 7.71
CA ALA A 207 -6.02 26.86 8.19
C ALA A 207 -4.81 26.01 8.58
N LEU A 208 -5.00 25.09 9.52
CA LEU A 208 -4.01 24.05 9.81
C LEU A 208 -4.40 22.76 9.11
N LEU A 209 -3.42 22.11 8.49
CA LEU A 209 -3.56 20.74 8.02
C LEU A 209 -2.98 19.79 9.07
N HIS A 210 -3.82 18.91 9.59
CA HIS A 210 -3.43 17.80 10.44
C HIS A 210 -3.42 16.54 9.57
N ALA A 211 -2.32 15.81 9.49
CA ALA A 211 -2.21 14.75 8.51
C ALA A 211 -1.38 13.55 8.96
N LEU A 212 -1.78 12.38 8.48
CA LEU A 212 -1.23 11.08 8.80
C LEU A 212 -1.01 10.29 7.50
N MET A 213 0.04 9.47 7.46
CA MET A 213 0.32 8.56 6.35
C MET A 213 0.35 7.10 6.84
N TYR A 214 0.25 6.15 5.90
CA TYR A 214 0.23 4.70 6.14
C TYR A 214 -1.04 4.21 6.84
N THR A 215 -2.16 4.90 6.66
CA THR A 215 -3.44 4.56 7.33
C THR A 215 -4.05 3.23 6.85
N LYS A 216 -3.61 2.69 5.71
CA LYS A 216 -3.96 1.33 5.27
C LYS A 216 -3.27 0.25 6.11
N ARG A 217 -2.07 0.54 6.62
CA ARG A 217 -1.30 -0.33 7.54
C ARG A 217 -1.77 -0.20 8.98
N THR A 218 -2.12 1.01 9.42
CA THR A 218 -2.63 1.31 10.77
C THR A 218 -4.05 1.86 10.66
N PRO A 219 -5.08 0.98 10.65
CA PRO A 219 -6.46 1.38 10.40
C PRO A 219 -6.92 2.52 11.32
N VAL A 220 -7.52 3.54 10.72
CA VAL A 220 -8.03 4.71 11.41
C VAL A 220 -9.39 4.43 12.02
N PHE A 221 -9.55 4.81 13.28
CA PHE A 221 -10.81 4.83 14.00
C PHE A 221 -11.24 6.28 14.27
N GLN A 222 -12.50 6.56 13.98
CA GLN A 222 -13.19 7.79 14.34
C GLN A 222 -14.27 7.48 15.40
N PRO A 223 -14.32 8.22 16.52
CA PRO A 223 -15.36 8.08 17.53
C PRO A 223 -16.77 8.16 16.95
N GLY A 224 -17.61 7.20 17.31
CA GLY A 224 -19.00 7.09 16.87
C GLY A 224 -19.19 6.57 15.44
N LYS A 225 -18.20 6.72 14.54
CA LYS A 225 -18.25 6.19 13.17
C LYS A 225 -17.62 4.81 13.04
N GLY A 226 -16.57 4.54 13.80
CA GLY A 226 -15.77 3.31 13.72
C GLY A 226 -14.61 3.44 12.77
N PHE A 227 -14.31 2.37 12.03
CA PHE A 227 -13.20 2.34 11.06
C PHE A 227 -13.59 3.09 9.79
N ASP A 228 -13.48 4.42 9.84
CA ASP A 228 -13.92 5.38 8.82
C ASP A 228 -12.88 6.51 8.69
N GLU A 229 -12.49 6.81 7.45
CA GLU A 229 -11.44 7.79 7.12
C GLU A 229 -12.00 9.17 6.76
N SER A 230 -13.31 9.41 6.87
CA SER A 230 -13.94 10.65 6.39
C SER A 230 -13.67 11.87 7.28
N MET A 231 -13.31 11.66 8.55
CA MET A 231 -12.96 12.69 9.54
C MET A 231 -13.94 13.87 9.57
N GLN A 232 -15.24 13.57 9.67
CA GLN A 232 -16.28 14.59 9.74
C GLN A 232 -16.46 15.07 11.18
N ASN A 233 -15.84 16.20 11.52
CA ASN A 233 -15.90 16.82 12.87
C ASN A 233 -15.45 15.86 13.98
N ALA A 234 -14.40 15.10 13.71
CA ALA A 234 -13.89 14.12 14.66
C ALA A 234 -13.19 14.85 15.83
N PRO A 235 -13.56 14.57 17.10
CA PRO A 235 -12.86 15.16 18.24
C PRO A 235 -11.42 14.64 18.38
N TYR A 236 -11.15 13.46 17.79
CA TYR A 236 -9.84 12.85 17.61
C TYR A 236 -9.95 11.75 16.55
N VAL A 237 -8.81 11.28 16.08
CA VAL A 237 -8.68 10.02 15.32
C VAL A 237 -7.71 9.10 16.06
N ALA A 238 -7.91 7.78 15.97
CA ALA A 238 -7.02 6.80 16.57
C ALA A 238 -6.51 5.80 15.53
N LEU A 239 -5.26 5.36 15.68
CA LEU A 239 -4.58 4.42 14.81
C LEU A 239 -4.44 3.11 15.58
N ILE A 240 -5.07 2.07 15.04
CA ILE A 240 -5.37 0.87 15.81
C ILE A 240 -4.41 -0.27 15.43
N ASP A 241 -3.74 -0.80 16.43
CA ASP A 241 -3.07 -2.09 16.41
C ASP A 241 -3.73 -2.97 17.47
N ASP A 242 -4.57 -3.92 17.03
CA ASP A 242 -5.33 -4.79 17.94
C ASP A 242 -4.44 -5.69 18.81
N ALA A 243 -3.20 -5.94 18.38
CA ALA A 243 -2.28 -6.85 19.06
C ALA A 243 -1.23 -6.11 19.92
N ALA A 244 -1.09 -4.79 19.77
CA ALA A 244 -0.06 -4.00 20.41
C ALA A 244 -0.55 -2.62 20.85
N THR A 245 0.38 -1.71 21.13
CA THR A 245 0.06 -0.31 21.48
C THR A 245 -0.70 0.36 20.33
N SER A 246 -1.78 1.05 20.65
CA SER A 246 -2.51 1.95 19.75
C SER A 246 -2.29 3.39 20.19
N TRP A 247 -2.69 4.36 19.38
CA TRP A 247 -2.55 5.77 19.76
C TRP A 247 -3.60 6.66 19.09
N ALA A 248 -3.84 7.83 19.65
CA ALA A 248 -4.79 8.80 19.14
C ALA A 248 -4.17 10.18 18.97
N TYR A 249 -4.60 10.87 17.92
CA TYR A 249 -4.25 12.24 17.61
C TYR A 249 -5.42 13.17 17.94
N LEU A 250 -5.19 14.08 18.89
CA LEU A 250 -6.15 15.09 19.32
C LEU A 250 -5.68 16.47 18.82
N PRO A 251 -6.47 17.22 18.06
CA PRO A 251 -6.09 18.58 17.66
C PRO A 251 -6.00 19.47 18.90
N GLY A 252 -5.01 20.37 18.95
CA GLY A 252 -4.80 21.25 20.11
C GLY A 252 -5.94 22.25 20.35
N LYS A 253 -6.78 22.47 19.33
CA LYS A 253 -8.01 23.28 19.41
C LYS A 253 -9.04 22.75 18.42
N GLY A 254 -10.31 22.75 18.83
CA GLY A 254 -11.44 22.47 17.94
C GLY A 254 -11.60 20.98 17.65
N VAL A 255 -12.04 20.67 16.43
CA VAL A 255 -12.26 19.31 15.93
C VAL A 255 -11.58 19.17 14.56
N LEU A 256 -11.32 17.93 14.16
CA LEU A 256 -10.81 17.61 12.83
C LEU A 256 -11.98 17.62 11.84
N GLY A 257 -11.99 18.55 10.89
CA GLY A 257 -13.05 18.72 9.90
C GLY A 257 -12.54 18.70 8.46
N GLY A 258 -13.46 18.62 7.49
CA GLY A 258 -13.13 18.73 6.06
C GLY A 258 -12.18 17.64 5.55
N GLY A 259 -12.30 16.42 6.08
CA GLY A 259 -11.36 15.32 5.84
C GLY A 259 -11.09 15.00 4.37
N MET A 260 -9.84 14.67 4.08
CA MET A 260 -9.33 14.15 2.83
C MET A 260 -8.68 12.79 3.09
N SER A 261 -8.98 11.81 2.24
CA SER A 261 -8.30 10.51 2.21
C SER A 261 -7.93 10.21 0.77
N VAL A 262 -6.65 9.96 0.54
CA VAL A 262 -6.09 9.62 -0.78
C VAL A 262 -4.85 8.76 -0.56
N SER A 263 -4.77 7.59 -1.18
CA SER A 263 -3.57 6.74 -1.13
C SER A 263 -2.95 6.59 0.26
N GLY A 264 -3.77 6.22 1.25
CA GLY A 264 -3.32 6.00 2.63
C GLY A 264 -2.87 7.25 3.41
N PHE A 265 -2.89 8.41 2.77
CA PHE A 265 -2.88 9.72 3.41
C PHE A 265 -4.28 10.03 3.94
N VAL A 266 -4.35 10.54 5.16
CA VAL A 266 -5.58 11.00 5.80
C VAL A 266 -5.26 12.36 6.43
N GLY A 267 -5.91 13.41 5.93
CA GLY A 267 -5.72 14.79 6.39
C GLY A 267 -7.03 15.48 6.78
N ALA A 268 -6.99 16.32 7.82
CA ALA A 268 -8.12 17.12 8.26
C ALA A 268 -7.71 18.57 8.51
N ILE A 269 -8.66 19.47 8.32
CA ILE A 269 -8.48 20.90 8.48
C ILE A 269 -8.91 21.32 9.88
N GLY A 270 -8.04 22.08 10.55
CA GLY A 270 -8.30 22.75 11.82
C GLY A 270 -8.24 24.27 11.71
N ASP A 271 -8.55 24.94 12.83
CA ASP A 271 -8.56 26.41 12.92
C ASP A 271 -7.19 27.04 12.59
N GLY A 272 -7.23 28.02 11.68
CA GLY A 272 -6.13 28.95 11.42
C GLY A 272 -5.80 29.88 12.59
N PHE A 273 -4.75 30.68 12.44
CA PHE A 273 -4.26 31.62 13.45
C PHE A 273 -3.36 32.70 12.84
N THR A 274 -3.03 33.72 13.63
CA THR A 274 -2.09 34.78 13.24
C THR A 274 -0.86 34.73 14.15
N MET A 275 0.32 34.91 13.56
CA MET A 275 1.60 35.07 14.24
C MET A 275 1.96 36.56 14.24
N PRO A 276 2.00 37.24 15.38
CA PRO A 276 2.39 38.64 15.45
C PRO A 276 3.85 38.86 15.03
N ALA A 277 4.12 40.00 14.38
CA ALA A 277 5.46 40.39 13.99
C ALA A 277 6.44 40.41 15.18
N CYS A 278 7.66 39.93 14.96
CA CYS A 278 8.78 40.05 15.89
C CYS A 278 8.51 39.54 17.32
N THR A 279 7.56 38.61 17.47
CA THR A 279 7.16 38.06 18.77
C THR A 279 7.07 36.54 18.68
N ALA A 280 7.68 35.84 19.65
CA ALA A 280 7.53 34.39 19.73
C ALA A 280 6.06 34.02 20.00
N THR A 281 5.48 33.21 19.12
CA THR A 281 4.11 32.70 19.26
C THR A 281 4.17 31.23 19.64
N ASP A 282 3.66 30.89 20.82
CA ASP A 282 3.55 29.51 21.31
C ASP A 282 2.12 28.98 21.10
N ARG A 283 1.97 27.78 20.52
CA ARG A 283 0.67 27.14 20.29
C ARG A 283 0.73 25.64 20.57
N LEU A 284 -0.27 25.11 21.29
CA LEU A 284 -0.53 23.66 21.30
C LEU A 284 -1.07 23.26 19.92
N HIS A 285 -0.29 22.46 19.20
CA HIS A 285 -0.64 21.97 17.88
C HIS A 285 -1.53 20.73 17.99
N ALA A 286 -1.12 19.75 18.79
CA ALA A 286 -1.85 18.51 19.03
C ALA A 286 -1.40 17.81 20.31
N GLN A 287 -2.14 16.78 20.70
CA GLN A 287 -1.72 15.80 21.70
C GLN A 287 -1.69 14.41 21.05
N ILE A 288 -0.62 13.65 21.30
CA ILE A 288 -0.56 12.21 20.99
C ILE A 288 -0.88 11.45 22.26
N VAL A 289 -2.05 10.81 22.32
CA VAL A 289 -2.45 9.95 23.43
C VAL A 289 -2.06 8.51 23.10
N ILE A 290 -1.27 7.85 23.94
CA ILE A 290 -0.77 6.50 23.72
C ILE A 290 -1.48 5.55 24.67
N GLY A 291 -2.11 4.50 24.13
CA GLY A 291 -2.91 3.57 24.91
C GLY A 291 -3.10 2.24 24.22
N GLY A 292 -3.20 1.16 24.98
CA GLY A 292 -3.32 -0.17 24.39
C GLY A 292 -3.35 -1.28 25.43
N PRO A 293 -3.45 -2.54 24.97
CA PRO A 293 -3.49 -2.90 23.56
C PRO A 293 -4.82 -2.59 22.85
N GLY A 294 -4.77 -2.43 21.53
CA GLY A 294 -5.96 -2.30 20.67
C GLY A 294 -6.83 -1.06 20.90
N LEU A 295 -8.01 -1.10 20.27
CA LEU A 295 -8.97 0.01 20.30
C LEU A 295 -9.44 0.36 21.71
N ASP A 296 -9.76 -0.64 22.54
CA ASP A 296 -10.25 -0.37 23.89
C ASP A 296 -9.24 0.36 24.77
N GLY A 297 -7.96 -0.03 24.66
CA GLY A 297 -6.88 0.59 25.41
C GLY A 297 -6.69 2.07 25.06
N VAL A 298 -6.71 2.41 23.75
CA VAL A 298 -6.58 3.81 23.32
C VAL A 298 -7.82 4.64 23.62
N VAL A 299 -9.04 4.11 23.42
CA VAL A 299 -10.28 4.82 23.77
C VAL A 299 -10.32 5.12 25.27
N SER A 300 -9.88 4.17 26.10
CA SER A 300 -9.79 4.36 27.54
C SER A 300 -8.75 5.40 27.95
N ALA A 301 -7.59 5.43 27.29
CA ALA A 301 -6.55 6.44 27.53
C ALA A 301 -7.01 7.84 27.12
N VAL A 302 -7.73 7.96 25.99
CA VAL A 302 -8.33 9.23 25.55
C VAL A 302 -9.40 9.70 26.53
N ALA A 303 -10.28 8.81 26.99
CA ALA A 303 -11.30 9.16 27.98
C ALA A 303 -10.67 9.68 29.28
N ARG A 304 -9.65 9.01 29.82
CA ARG A 304 -8.91 9.48 31.00
C ARG A 304 -8.24 10.83 30.77
N THR A 305 -7.61 11.03 29.61
CA THR A 305 -7.00 12.31 29.23
C THR A 305 -8.02 13.45 29.19
N ARG A 306 -9.26 13.15 28.78
CA ARG A 306 -10.37 14.12 28.69
C ARG A 306 -11.21 14.24 29.96
N GLY A 307 -10.90 13.48 31.01
CA GLY A 307 -11.70 13.44 32.24
C GLY A 307 -13.08 12.78 32.06
N GLU A 308 -13.24 11.96 31.03
CA GLU A 308 -14.47 11.23 30.72
C GLU A 308 -14.50 9.89 31.48
N THR A 309 -15.68 9.48 31.94
CA THR A 309 -15.86 8.21 32.66
C THR A 309 -16.43 7.15 31.73
N LEU A 310 -15.73 6.03 31.62
CA LEU A 310 -16.21 4.82 30.93
C LEU A 310 -16.61 3.74 31.94
N SER A 311 -17.49 2.85 31.53
CA SER A 311 -17.89 1.64 32.24
C SER A 311 -17.28 0.41 31.59
N GLY A 312 -16.64 -0.43 32.40
CA GLY A 312 -16.07 -1.70 31.95
C GLY A 312 -17.13 -2.80 31.90
N PHE A 313 -17.12 -3.57 30.81
CA PHE A 313 -17.93 -4.76 30.60
C PHE A 313 -17.01 -5.96 30.42
N SER A 314 -17.08 -6.92 31.34
CA SER A 314 -16.33 -8.17 31.27
C SER A 314 -17.28 -9.35 31.08
N GLY A 315 -17.00 -10.18 30.09
CA GLY A 315 -17.83 -11.33 29.72
C GLY A 315 -17.04 -12.39 28.96
N ALA A 316 -17.76 -13.38 28.44
CA ALA A 316 -17.16 -14.50 27.71
C ALA A 316 -17.86 -14.74 26.38
N VAL A 317 -17.12 -15.23 25.39
CA VAL A 317 -17.68 -15.80 24.16
C VAL A 317 -17.57 -17.32 24.24
N THR A 318 -18.68 -18.01 24.00
CA THR A 318 -18.73 -19.48 24.03
C THR A 318 -19.43 -20.02 22.79
N ARG A 319 -19.13 -21.27 22.45
CA ARG A 319 -19.89 -22.07 21.48
C ARG A 319 -20.23 -23.38 22.15
N ASP A 320 -21.53 -23.67 22.27
CA ASP A 320 -22.03 -24.86 22.99
C ASP A 320 -21.44 -25.01 24.41
N GLY A 321 -21.26 -23.88 25.10
CA GLY A 321 -20.66 -23.81 26.44
C GLY A 321 -19.13 -23.87 26.48
N VAL A 322 -18.46 -24.10 25.34
CA VAL A 322 -17.00 -24.13 25.24
C VAL A 322 -16.46 -22.73 24.95
N PRO A 323 -15.52 -22.19 25.76
CA PRO A 323 -14.92 -20.89 25.51
C PRO A 323 -14.24 -20.76 24.15
N GLN A 324 -14.33 -19.59 23.52
CA GLN A 324 -13.79 -19.32 22.19
C GLN A 324 -12.76 -18.19 22.23
N ALA A 325 -11.50 -18.52 21.94
CA ALA A 325 -10.40 -17.58 21.86
C ALA A 325 -10.31 -16.88 20.49
N GLY A 326 -9.75 -15.67 20.46
CA GLY A 326 -9.49 -14.93 19.22
C GLY A 326 -10.75 -14.45 18.50
N VAL A 327 -11.86 -14.28 19.23
CA VAL A 327 -13.12 -13.74 18.69
C VAL A 327 -13.16 -12.25 18.98
N ARG A 328 -13.50 -11.44 17.97
CA ARG A 328 -13.62 -9.99 18.14
C ARG A 328 -15.03 -9.64 18.63
N VAL A 329 -15.09 -8.87 19.71
CA VAL A 329 -16.33 -8.41 20.35
C VAL A 329 -16.47 -6.91 20.14
N HIS A 330 -17.48 -6.52 19.37
CA HIS A 330 -17.77 -5.16 18.96
C HIS A 330 -18.86 -4.54 19.82
N ALA A 331 -18.70 -3.28 20.21
CA ALA A 331 -19.70 -2.52 20.96
C ALA A 331 -20.30 -1.39 20.13
N VAL A 332 -21.63 -1.39 19.98
CA VAL A 332 -22.40 -0.32 19.33
C VAL A 332 -23.51 0.19 20.25
N ASP A 333 -23.82 1.48 20.18
CA ASP A 333 -24.99 2.03 20.86
C ASP A 333 -26.30 1.81 20.09
N ASP A 334 -27.43 2.17 20.71
CA ASP A 334 -28.77 2.07 20.09
C ASP A 334 -28.94 2.96 18.84
N SER A 335 -28.08 3.98 18.65
CA SER A 335 -28.04 4.81 17.44
C SER A 335 -27.14 4.23 16.34
N GLY A 336 -26.50 3.09 16.61
CA GLY A 336 -25.55 2.43 15.71
C GLY A 336 -24.17 3.10 15.70
N ASN A 337 -23.86 3.98 16.64
CA ASN A 337 -22.53 4.54 16.79
C ASN A 337 -21.58 3.47 17.31
N TYR A 338 -20.40 3.37 16.72
CA TYR A 338 -19.39 2.40 17.10
C TYR A 338 -18.52 2.95 18.24
N LEU A 339 -18.38 2.17 19.31
CA LEU A 339 -17.83 2.65 20.59
C LEU A 339 -16.42 2.10 20.87
N SER A 340 -16.27 0.78 20.87
CA SER A 340 -15.02 0.08 21.21
C SER A 340 -15.05 -1.37 20.69
N ARG A 341 -13.92 -2.09 20.79
CA ARG A 341 -13.83 -3.53 20.60
C ARG A 341 -12.73 -4.15 21.44
N ALA A 342 -12.87 -5.44 21.73
CA ALA A 342 -11.83 -6.28 22.33
C ALA A 342 -11.77 -7.65 21.65
N THR A 343 -10.68 -8.38 21.86
CA THR A 343 -10.50 -9.75 21.39
C THR A 343 -10.51 -10.71 22.57
N THR A 344 -11.18 -11.85 22.45
CA THR A 344 -11.22 -12.84 23.53
C THR A 344 -9.88 -13.53 23.75
N ASP A 345 -9.53 -13.74 25.01
CA ASP A 345 -8.33 -14.48 25.41
C ASP A 345 -8.49 -16.01 25.23
N ALA A 346 -7.45 -16.77 25.62
CA ALA A 346 -7.45 -18.24 25.54
C ALA A 346 -8.59 -18.92 26.33
N SER A 347 -9.14 -18.24 27.33
CA SER A 347 -10.28 -18.69 28.15
C SER A 347 -11.63 -18.14 27.66
N GLY A 348 -11.64 -17.53 26.46
CA GLY A 348 -12.80 -16.93 25.82
C GLY A 348 -13.30 -15.66 26.48
N GLN A 349 -12.54 -15.08 27.42
CA GLN A 349 -12.95 -13.88 28.16
C GLN A 349 -12.55 -12.63 27.39
N TYR A 350 -13.36 -11.57 27.52
CA TYR A 350 -13.05 -10.24 27.00
C TYR A 350 -13.39 -9.17 28.04
N THR A 351 -12.74 -8.02 27.93
CA THR A 351 -13.13 -6.80 28.65
C THR A 351 -13.03 -5.62 27.70
N LEU A 352 -14.03 -4.75 27.72
CA LEU A 352 -14.05 -3.49 26.97
C LEU A 352 -14.74 -2.39 27.78
N HIS A 353 -14.54 -1.14 27.40
CA HIS A 353 -15.03 0.05 28.06
C HIS A 353 -15.87 0.91 27.11
N VAL A 354 -17.01 1.40 27.61
CA VAL A 354 -17.96 2.24 26.86
C VAL A 354 -18.52 3.35 27.76
N PRO A 355 -19.08 4.45 27.21
CA PRO A 355 -19.68 5.50 28.03
C PRO A 355 -20.81 5.01 28.95
N ILE A 356 -20.88 5.53 30.19
CA ILE A 356 -21.69 4.98 31.31
C ILE A 356 -23.22 4.98 31.10
N THR A 357 -23.76 5.89 30.28
CA THR A 357 -25.20 6.06 30.07
C THR A 357 -25.72 5.42 28.78
N THR A 358 -24.86 4.74 28.04
CA THR A 358 -25.19 4.26 26.71
C THR A 358 -25.67 2.80 26.78
N PRO A 359 -26.93 2.49 26.40
CA PRO A 359 -27.31 1.12 26.12
C PRO A 359 -26.46 0.60 24.96
N VAL A 360 -25.87 -0.59 25.12
CA VAL A 360 -24.92 -1.15 24.16
C VAL A 360 -25.41 -2.50 23.67
N THR A 361 -25.18 -2.79 22.39
CA THR A 361 -25.27 -4.14 21.81
C THR A 361 -23.87 -4.66 21.54
N PHE A 362 -23.60 -5.90 21.97
CA PHE A 362 -22.34 -6.59 21.68
C PHE A 362 -22.52 -7.56 20.52
N THR A 363 -21.60 -7.51 19.57
CA THR A 363 -21.53 -8.46 18.44
C THR A 363 -20.20 -9.18 18.46
N ALA A 364 -20.21 -10.51 18.57
CA ALA A 364 -19.04 -11.36 18.45
C ALA A 364 -18.90 -11.88 17.01
N TYR A 365 -17.69 -11.79 16.47
CA TYR A 365 -17.38 -12.26 15.11
C TYR A 365 -15.95 -12.78 15.00
N ARG A 366 -15.80 -13.80 14.16
CA ARG A 366 -14.54 -14.32 13.62
C ARG A 366 -14.83 -14.82 12.21
N ARG A 367 -13.88 -14.66 11.28
CA ARG A 367 -14.01 -15.18 9.91
C ARG A 367 -14.44 -16.65 9.92
N GLY A 368 -15.43 -17.01 9.11
CA GLY A 368 -15.98 -18.37 9.08
C GLY A 368 -17.11 -18.64 10.09
N ASP A 369 -17.38 -17.72 11.01
CA ASP A 369 -18.48 -17.83 11.97
C ASP A 369 -19.69 -16.98 11.55
N ALA A 370 -20.88 -17.38 11.98
CA ALA A 370 -22.04 -16.49 12.01
C ALA A 370 -21.93 -15.52 13.21
N LEU A 371 -22.59 -14.35 13.13
CA LEU A 371 -22.55 -13.35 14.20
C LEU A 371 -23.23 -13.87 15.48
N GLY A 372 -22.57 -13.70 16.63
CA GLY A 372 -23.20 -13.82 17.94
C GLY A 372 -23.61 -12.44 18.44
N LEU A 373 -24.84 -12.27 18.92
CA LEU A 373 -25.34 -10.98 19.41
C LEU A 373 -25.86 -11.11 20.84
N THR A 374 -25.63 -10.08 21.64
CA THR A 374 -26.24 -9.96 22.96
C THR A 374 -26.41 -8.51 23.38
N ARG A 375 -27.34 -8.26 24.31
CA ARG A 375 -27.58 -6.96 24.93
C ARG A 375 -27.57 -7.10 26.45
N PRO A 376 -26.63 -6.46 27.18
CA PRO A 376 -26.63 -6.48 28.64
C PRO A 376 -27.92 -5.89 29.23
N ALA A 377 -28.40 -6.52 30.30
CA ALA A 377 -29.57 -6.05 31.05
C ALA A 377 -29.26 -4.85 31.97
N GLY A 378 -27.99 -4.46 32.10
CA GLY A 378 -27.50 -3.34 32.89
C GLY A 378 -25.97 -3.31 32.99
N ASN A 379 -25.42 -2.29 33.64
CA ASN A 379 -23.99 -2.12 33.94
C ASN A 379 -23.69 -2.69 35.35
N PRO A 380 -22.66 -3.54 35.61
CA PRO A 380 -21.53 -3.98 34.77
C PRO A 380 -21.60 -5.47 34.36
N VAL A 381 -22.79 -6.09 34.30
CA VAL A 381 -22.90 -7.51 33.95
C VAL A 381 -22.89 -7.66 32.43
N ALA A 382 -21.72 -7.98 31.86
CA ALA A 382 -21.66 -8.31 30.44
C ALA A 382 -22.21 -9.73 30.20
N PRO A 383 -22.99 -9.96 29.13
CA PRO A 383 -23.58 -11.26 28.88
C PRO A 383 -22.53 -12.21 28.30
N THR A 384 -22.66 -13.50 28.59
CA THR A 384 -22.03 -14.51 27.73
C THR A 384 -22.60 -14.39 26.32
N ILE A 385 -21.74 -14.23 25.32
CA ILE A 385 -22.12 -14.24 23.91
C ILE A 385 -22.02 -15.68 23.42
N ALA A 386 -23.14 -16.27 23.04
CA ALA A 386 -23.16 -17.57 22.39
C ALA A 386 -22.95 -17.40 20.89
N LEU A 387 -21.87 -17.98 20.36
CA LEU A 387 -21.68 -18.12 18.92
C LEU A 387 -22.51 -19.31 18.41
N PRO A 388 -23.10 -19.20 17.21
CA PRO A 388 -23.71 -20.34 16.54
C PRO A 388 -22.71 -21.49 16.30
N SER A 389 -23.24 -22.71 16.19
CA SER A 389 -22.48 -23.91 15.85
C SER A 389 -21.83 -23.80 14.46
N VAL A 390 -20.70 -24.47 14.25
CA VAL A 390 -19.97 -24.52 12.97
C VAL A 390 -19.57 -25.94 12.64
N GLY A 391 -19.34 -26.22 11.35
CA GLY A 391 -18.54 -27.35 10.88
C GLY A 391 -17.23 -26.84 10.27
N SER A 392 -16.51 -27.72 9.58
CA SER A 392 -15.30 -27.34 8.83
C SER A 392 -15.19 -28.07 7.50
N VAL A 393 -14.35 -27.51 6.62
CA VAL A 393 -13.92 -28.11 5.36
C VAL A 393 -12.41 -28.24 5.42
N HIS A 394 -11.90 -29.46 5.26
CA HIS A 394 -10.47 -29.76 5.15
C HIS A 394 -10.14 -30.05 3.69
N VAL A 395 -9.14 -29.35 3.16
CA VAL A 395 -8.71 -29.44 1.77
C VAL A 395 -7.26 -29.86 1.72
N THR A 396 -6.98 -30.89 0.90
CA THR A 396 -5.62 -31.31 0.54
C THR A 396 -5.43 -31.21 -0.97
N ALA A 397 -4.37 -30.55 -1.43
CA ALA A 397 -4.08 -30.30 -2.83
C ALA A 397 -2.73 -30.88 -3.24
N THR A 398 -2.71 -31.61 -4.35
CA THR A 398 -1.50 -32.26 -4.88
C THR A 398 -1.36 -32.07 -6.39
N GLU A 399 -0.12 -32.05 -6.87
CA GLU A 399 0.25 -32.13 -8.29
C GLU A 399 1.18 -33.34 -8.45
N ALA A 400 0.82 -34.28 -9.34
CA ALA A 400 1.54 -35.54 -9.52
C ALA A 400 1.83 -36.29 -8.18
N GLY A 401 0.90 -36.20 -7.23
CA GLY A 401 1.00 -36.82 -5.90
C GLY A 401 1.88 -36.07 -4.88
N ALA A 402 2.48 -34.94 -5.24
CA ALA A 402 3.22 -34.08 -4.31
C ALA A 402 2.36 -32.90 -3.85
N PRO A 403 2.43 -32.48 -2.57
CA PRO A 403 1.73 -31.28 -2.10
C PRO A 403 2.16 -30.01 -2.85
N VAL A 404 1.20 -29.13 -3.13
CA VAL A 404 1.44 -27.94 -3.94
C VAL A 404 0.69 -26.73 -3.38
N PRO A 405 1.27 -25.51 -3.40
CA PRO A 405 0.56 -24.30 -3.00
C PRO A 405 -0.69 -24.05 -3.84
N VAL A 406 -1.81 -23.72 -3.19
CA VAL A 406 -3.08 -23.41 -3.86
C VAL A 406 -3.86 -22.31 -3.16
N ARG A 407 -4.72 -21.63 -3.92
CA ARG A 407 -5.80 -20.79 -3.40
C ARG A 407 -7.02 -21.68 -3.16
N VAL A 408 -7.60 -21.59 -1.96
CA VAL A 408 -8.83 -22.28 -1.56
C VAL A 408 -9.90 -21.24 -1.24
N GLN A 409 -11.04 -21.34 -1.91
CA GLN A 409 -12.16 -20.42 -1.74
C GLN A 409 -13.39 -21.19 -1.28
N LEU A 410 -14.15 -20.60 -0.34
CA LEU A 410 -15.41 -21.15 0.13
C LEU A 410 -16.55 -20.19 -0.17
N LEU A 411 -17.36 -20.51 -1.17
CA LEU A 411 -18.48 -19.71 -1.66
C LEU A 411 -19.81 -20.32 -1.20
N PRO A 412 -20.87 -19.52 -0.97
CA PRO A 412 -22.18 -20.05 -0.67
C PRO A 412 -22.71 -20.82 -1.89
N ALA A 413 -23.22 -22.03 -1.69
CA ALA A 413 -24.03 -22.68 -2.70
C ALA A 413 -25.45 -22.07 -2.71
N GLY A 414 -26.27 -22.45 -3.70
CA GLY A 414 -27.64 -21.93 -3.84
C GLY A 414 -28.45 -21.97 -2.54
N GLY A 415 -28.88 -20.79 -2.06
CA GLY A 415 -29.66 -20.62 -0.83
C GLY A 415 -28.85 -20.47 0.46
N GLN A 416 -27.52 -20.60 0.43
CA GLN A 416 -26.65 -20.41 1.60
C GLN A 416 -26.45 -18.91 1.88
N ALA A 417 -26.63 -18.52 3.14
CA ALA A 417 -26.42 -17.14 3.58
C ALA A 417 -24.95 -16.87 3.93
N ILE A 418 -24.52 -15.63 3.70
CA ILE A 418 -23.21 -15.11 4.12
C ILE A 418 -23.40 -14.13 5.29
N PRO A 419 -22.57 -14.22 6.35
CA PRO A 419 -22.57 -13.24 7.43
C PRO A 419 -22.39 -11.80 6.93
N GLN A 420 -23.27 -10.90 7.35
CA GLN A 420 -23.18 -9.48 7.02
C GLN A 420 -22.45 -8.74 8.13
N VAL A 421 -21.16 -8.44 7.90
CA VAL A 421 -20.32 -7.77 8.89
C VAL A 421 -20.31 -6.26 8.61
N PRO A 422 -20.72 -5.41 9.56
CA PRO A 422 -20.71 -3.97 9.35
C PRO A 422 -19.30 -3.42 9.07
N ALA A 423 -19.12 -2.64 7.99
CA ALA A 423 -17.82 -2.07 7.62
C ALA A 423 -17.17 -1.26 8.76
N ARG A 424 -17.98 -0.55 9.55
CA ARG A 424 -17.54 0.20 10.75
C ARG A 424 -16.81 -0.63 11.80
N PHE A 425 -16.90 -1.96 11.75
CA PHE A 425 -16.19 -2.86 12.66
C PHE A 425 -14.70 -2.97 12.31
N GLY A 426 -14.30 -2.56 11.10
CA GLY A 426 -12.92 -2.69 10.60
C GLY A 426 -12.48 -4.14 10.50
N GLU A 427 -13.42 -5.05 10.24
CA GLU A 427 -13.11 -6.45 9.90
C GLU A 427 -12.63 -6.50 8.45
N PRO A 428 -11.65 -7.35 8.11
CA PRO A 428 -11.35 -7.57 6.72
C PRO A 428 -12.64 -8.00 6.01
N ALA A 429 -12.91 -7.44 4.83
CA ALA A 429 -14.21 -7.61 4.17
C ALA A 429 -14.44 -9.07 3.74
N ILE A 430 -15.71 -9.47 3.65
CA ILE A 430 -16.11 -10.63 2.84
C ILE A 430 -16.35 -10.10 1.42
N THR A 431 -15.39 -10.30 0.54
CA THR A 431 -15.43 -9.80 -0.84
C THR A 431 -16.05 -10.84 -1.77
N ASP A 432 -16.86 -10.38 -2.72
CA ASP A 432 -17.47 -11.19 -3.77
C ASP A 432 -18.10 -12.49 -3.25
N ALA A 433 -18.77 -12.41 -2.11
CA ALA A 433 -19.46 -13.53 -1.48
C ALA A 433 -18.55 -14.74 -1.10
N ARG A 434 -17.27 -14.53 -0.83
CA ARG A 434 -16.35 -15.60 -0.40
C ARG A 434 -16.20 -15.61 1.12
N LEU A 435 -16.79 -16.60 1.79
CA LEU A 435 -16.66 -16.74 3.24
C LEU A 435 -15.18 -16.85 3.64
N HIS A 436 -14.42 -17.60 2.85
CA HIS A 436 -12.96 -17.69 2.96
C HIS A 436 -12.31 -17.54 1.59
N VAL A 437 -11.14 -16.90 1.60
CA VAL A 437 -10.09 -17.04 0.60
C VAL A 437 -8.82 -17.33 1.38
N ALA A 438 -8.25 -18.52 1.21
CA ALA A 438 -7.06 -18.98 1.92
C ALA A 438 -5.97 -19.38 0.92
N TYR A 439 -4.73 -19.10 1.27
CA TYR A 439 -3.55 -19.45 0.46
C TYR A 439 -2.78 -20.56 1.18
N ALA A 440 -3.05 -21.81 0.80
CA ALA A 440 -2.52 -22.99 1.47
C ALA A 440 -1.15 -23.36 0.90
N MET A 441 -0.07 -22.84 1.48
CA MET A 441 1.31 -23.02 0.97
C MET A 441 1.80 -24.47 0.97
N ALA A 442 1.32 -25.28 1.90
CA ALA A 442 1.62 -26.71 1.96
C ALA A 442 0.60 -27.56 1.19
N GLY A 443 -0.38 -26.94 0.51
CA GLY A 443 -1.51 -27.65 -0.09
C GLY A 443 -2.50 -28.22 0.93
N ASP A 444 -2.41 -27.86 2.22
CA ASP A 444 -3.27 -28.37 3.29
C ASP A 444 -3.90 -27.20 4.07
N VAL A 445 -5.22 -27.18 4.22
CA VAL A 445 -5.92 -26.18 5.03
C VAL A 445 -7.24 -26.70 5.59
N THR A 446 -7.62 -26.24 6.79
CA THR A 446 -8.95 -26.45 7.37
C THR A 446 -9.65 -25.11 7.58
N LEU A 447 -10.85 -24.95 7.03
CA LEU A 447 -11.65 -23.73 7.08
C LEU A 447 -12.95 -23.97 7.83
N THR A 448 -13.28 -23.13 8.80
CA THR A 448 -14.56 -23.20 9.53
C THR A 448 -15.69 -22.59 8.72
N ALA A 449 -16.90 -23.14 8.82
CA ALA A 449 -18.06 -22.56 8.15
C ALA A 449 -19.36 -22.81 8.94
N PRO A 450 -20.36 -21.92 8.81
CA PRO A 450 -21.71 -22.22 9.28
C PRO A 450 -22.27 -23.48 8.60
N PRO A 451 -23.08 -24.29 9.30
CA PRO A 451 -23.72 -25.45 8.70
C PRO A 451 -24.57 -25.07 7.48
N GLY A 452 -24.51 -25.89 6.45
CA GLY A 452 -25.18 -25.64 5.17
C GLY A 452 -24.31 -26.00 3.98
N ARG A 453 -24.72 -25.59 2.78
CA ARG A 453 -24.10 -26.02 1.53
C ARG A 453 -23.14 -24.96 0.99
N TRP A 454 -21.91 -25.39 0.70
CA TRP A 454 -20.83 -24.51 0.27
C TRP A 454 -20.13 -25.07 -0.97
N ASP A 455 -19.74 -24.19 -1.89
CA ASP A 455 -18.88 -24.52 -3.01
C ASP A 455 -17.43 -24.26 -2.63
N VAL A 456 -16.63 -25.32 -2.64
CA VAL A 456 -15.17 -25.29 -2.46
C VAL A 456 -14.55 -25.16 -3.83
N VAL A 457 -13.72 -24.13 -4.03
CA VAL A 457 -12.92 -23.96 -5.25
C VAL A 457 -11.45 -23.96 -4.90
N VAL A 458 -10.67 -24.81 -5.55
CA VAL A 458 -9.21 -24.90 -5.42
C VAL A 458 -8.58 -24.55 -6.76
N SER A 459 -7.63 -23.61 -6.75
CA SER A 459 -6.96 -23.10 -7.95
C SER A 459 -5.47 -22.88 -7.74
N ARG A 460 -4.67 -23.02 -8.82
CA ARG A 460 -3.24 -22.66 -8.87
C ARG A 460 -2.94 -21.57 -9.91
N GLY A 461 -3.93 -20.70 -10.17
CA GLY A 461 -3.89 -19.71 -11.25
C GLY A 461 -4.33 -20.28 -12.60
N TYR A 462 -4.25 -19.45 -13.64
CA TYR A 462 -4.84 -19.72 -14.95
C TYR A 462 -4.02 -20.60 -15.89
N GLU A 463 -2.87 -21.11 -15.44
CA GLU A 463 -2.17 -22.21 -16.13
C GLU A 463 -2.74 -23.59 -15.78
N TYR A 464 -3.58 -23.68 -14.73
CA TYR A 464 -4.11 -24.93 -14.17
C TYR A 464 -5.63 -25.01 -14.31
N GLU A 465 -6.14 -26.23 -14.33
CA GLU A 465 -7.57 -26.49 -14.20
C GLU A 465 -8.08 -26.22 -12.76
N LEU A 466 -9.39 -25.99 -12.64
CA LEU A 466 -10.05 -25.77 -11.35
C LEU A 466 -10.58 -27.08 -10.78
N VAL A 467 -10.39 -27.28 -9.48
CA VAL A 467 -11.19 -28.24 -8.72
C VAL A 467 -12.34 -27.49 -8.06
N ARG A 468 -13.57 -27.89 -8.37
CA ARG A 468 -14.79 -27.35 -7.75
C ARG A 468 -15.63 -28.48 -7.19
N GLN A 469 -15.95 -28.40 -5.90
CA GLN A 469 -16.78 -29.38 -5.21
C GLN A 469 -17.76 -28.70 -4.27
N THR A 470 -19.04 -29.06 -4.39
CA THR A 470 -20.06 -28.66 -3.40
C THR A 470 -20.04 -29.61 -2.21
N VAL A 471 -19.98 -29.08 -0.99
CA VAL A 471 -19.97 -29.84 0.26
C VAL A 471 -21.13 -29.42 1.17
N ASP A 472 -21.68 -30.38 1.91
CA ASP A 472 -22.69 -30.15 2.93
C ASP A 472 -21.99 -30.12 4.31
N VAL A 473 -21.75 -28.91 4.82
CA VAL A 473 -21.10 -28.70 6.11
C VAL A 473 -22.10 -28.97 7.23
N VAL A 474 -21.79 -29.94 8.10
CA VAL A 474 -22.60 -30.30 9.27
C VAL A 474 -21.90 -29.85 10.55
N ALA A 475 -22.68 -29.31 11.49
CA ALA A 475 -22.17 -28.83 12.77
C ALA A 475 -21.33 -29.89 13.50
N GLY A 476 -20.15 -29.50 13.99
CA GLY A 476 -19.23 -30.37 14.73
C GLY A 476 -18.48 -31.41 13.88
N THR A 477 -18.64 -31.39 12.55
CA THR A 477 -17.98 -32.34 11.64
C THR A 477 -17.06 -31.64 10.64
N THR A 478 -16.13 -32.40 10.07
CA THR A 478 -15.21 -31.95 9.00
C THR A 478 -15.57 -32.64 7.69
N SER A 479 -15.85 -31.86 6.65
CA SER A 479 -15.95 -32.33 5.26
C SER A 479 -14.57 -32.40 4.62
N LEU A 480 -14.27 -33.43 3.83
CA LEU A 480 -12.98 -33.61 3.16
C LEU A 480 -13.08 -33.29 1.67
N VAL A 481 -12.10 -32.57 1.13
CA VAL A 481 -11.93 -32.29 -0.30
C VAL A 481 -10.50 -32.58 -0.70
N GLU A 482 -10.32 -33.55 -1.59
CA GLU A 482 -9.03 -33.91 -2.18
C GLU A 482 -8.95 -33.29 -3.58
N ALA A 483 -8.04 -32.32 -3.76
CA ALA A 483 -7.83 -31.63 -5.01
C ALA A 483 -6.57 -32.15 -5.71
N THR A 484 -6.73 -32.68 -6.92
CA THR A 484 -5.59 -32.96 -7.81
C THR A 484 -5.49 -31.80 -8.80
N MET A 485 -4.35 -31.12 -8.81
CA MET A 485 -4.10 -29.95 -9.64
C MET A 485 -3.45 -30.37 -10.96
N ASP A 486 -4.17 -30.15 -12.05
CA ASP A 486 -3.70 -30.45 -13.40
C ASP A 486 -3.20 -29.16 -14.09
N ARG A 487 -1.93 -29.13 -14.48
CA ARG A 487 -1.37 -28.04 -15.30
C ARG A 487 -1.74 -28.27 -16.76
N SER A 488 -2.58 -27.39 -17.30
CA SER A 488 -3.06 -27.47 -18.68
C SER A 488 -2.19 -26.66 -19.63
N VAL A 489 -1.80 -25.45 -19.25
CA VAL A 489 -1.03 -24.55 -20.12
C VAL A 489 0.46 -24.84 -19.99
N ALA A 490 1.12 -25.13 -21.11
CA ALA A 490 2.54 -25.42 -21.13
C ALA A 490 3.37 -24.17 -21.48
N THR A 491 4.28 -23.78 -20.59
CA THR A 491 5.16 -22.61 -20.71
C THR A 491 6.64 -22.98 -20.47
N PRO A 492 7.23 -23.93 -21.24
CA PRO A 492 8.58 -24.42 -20.98
C PRO A 492 9.64 -23.32 -21.17
N GLY A 493 10.55 -23.21 -20.21
CA GLY A 493 11.62 -22.23 -20.17
C GLY A 493 11.15 -20.79 -19.95
N VAL A 494 9.91 -20.62 -19.50
CA VAL A 494 9.28 -19.31 -19.26
C VAL A 494 8.95 -19.17 -17.78
N GLN A 495 9.15 -17.97 -17.26
CA GLN A 495 8.80 -17.61 -15.88
C GLN A 495 7.91 -16.36 -15.92
N CYS A 496 6.78 -16.39 -15.21
CA CYS A 496 5.85 -15.29 -15.24
C CYS A 496 5.95 -14.44 -13.98
N GLY A 497 6.06 -13.13 -14.17
CA GLY A 497 6.25 -12.17 -13.10
C GLY A 497 5.22 -11.06 -13.09
N ASP A 498 5.06 -10.50 -11.90
CA ASP A 498 4.35 -9.26 -11.68
C ASP A 498 5.35 -8.20 -11.25
N PHE A 499 5.53 -7.19 -12.09
CA PHE A 499 6.61 -6.20 -11.95
C PHE A 499 6.20 -4.99 -11.10
N HIS A 500 4.98 -5.01 -10.54
CA HIS A 500 4.40 -3.87 -9.84
C HIS A 500 3.51 -4.35 -8.68
N VAL A 501 4.12 -4.55 -7.50
CA VAL A 501 3.46 -5.08 -6.30
C VAL A 501 3.81 -4.24 -5.08
N HIS A 502 2.77 -3.75 -4.39
CA HIS A 502 2.88 -2.99 -3.15
C HIS A 502 2.48 -3.83 -1.94
N THR A 503 3.10 -3.52 -0.80
CA THR A 503 2.71 -4.06 0.51
C THR A 503 2.40 -2.91 1.44
N TRP A 504 1.97 -3.19 2.65
CA TRP A 504 1.84 -2.22 3.74
C TRP A 504 3.12 -1.44 4.11
N ARG A 505 4.23 -1.65 3.39
CA ARG A 505 5.37 -0.74 3.44
C ARG A 505 5.11 0.52 2.60
N SER A 506 4.42 0.43 1.46
CA SER A 506 3.80 1.58 0.81
C SER A 506 2.71 2.20 1.69
N ASN A 507 2.48 3.49 1.51
CA ASN A 507 1.44 4.26 2.18
C ASN A 507 0.02 3.75 1.94
N ASP A 508 -0.25 3.23 0.75
CA ASP A 508 -1.59 3.00 0.18
C ASP A 508 -1.99 1.54 0.02
N SER A 509 -1.16 0.61 0.48
CA SER A 509 -1.52 -0.81 0.55
C SER A 509 -1.79 -1.24 2.00
N GLY A 510 -2.82 -2.07 2.19
CA GLY A 510 -3.19 -2.62 3.50
C GLY A 510 -2.71 -4.06 3.72
N ASP A 511 -2.25 -4.73 2.67
CA ASP A 511 -1.83 -6.13 2.72
C ASP A 511 -0.39 -6.26 3.20
N ASP A 512 -0.12 -7.21 4.08
CA ASP A 512 1.25 -7.54 4.45
C ASP A 512 2.00 -8.30 3.34
N ALA A 513 3.34 -8.26 3.42
CA ALA A 513 4.22 -8.86 2.42
C ALA A 513 4.09 -10.40 2.31
N LEU A 514 3.83 -11.10 3.41
CA LEU A 514 3.66 -12.57 3.38
C LEU A 514 2.38 -12.96 2.66
N THR A 515 1.31 -12.20 2.87
CA THR A 515 0.02 -12.40 2.21
C THR A 515 0.15 -12.20 0.69
N LYS A 516 0.90 -11.18 0.23
CA LYS A 516 1.18 -10.98 -1.20
C LYS A 516 1.92 -12.17 -1.82
N VAL A 517 3.00 -12.62 -1.19
CA VAL A 517 3.79 -13.77 -1.68
C VAL A 517 2.96 -15.05 -1.66
N ALA A 518 2.21 -15.29 -0.59
CA ALA A 518 1.34 -16.46 -0.48
C ALA A 518 0.28 -16.47 -1.59
N GLN A 519 -0.34 -15.33 -1.89
CA GLN A 519 -1.29 -15.22 -3.00
C GLN A 519 -0.62 -15.43 -4.36
N ALA A 520 0.53 -14.80 -4.60
CA ALA A 520 1.28 -14.93 -5.85
C ALA A 520 1.64 -16.41 -6.13
N VAL A 521 2.23 -17.09 -5.16
CA VAL A 521 2.63 -18.50 -5.27
C VAL A 521 1.44 -19.45 -5.36
N ALA A 522 0.34 -19.14 -4.65
CA ALA A 522 -0.91 -19.88 -4.76
C ALA A 522 -1.56 -19.76 -6.14
N ASP A 523 -1.31 -18.67 -6.88
CA ASP A 523 -1.82 -18.43 -8.23
C ASP A 523 -0.76 -18.67 -9.33
N GLY A 524 0.31 -19.38 -8.98
CA GLY A 524 1.37 -19.79 -9.91
C GLY A 524 2.15 -18.62 -10.50
N VAL A 525 2.42 -17.56 -9.73
CA VAL A 525 3.30 -16.46 -10.12
C VAL A 525 4.69 -16.73 -9.56
N GLU A 526 5.67 -16.94 -10.44
CA GLU A 526 7.03 -17.31 -10.03
C GLU A 526 7.90 -16.11 -9.67
N LEU A 527 7.58 -14.94 -10.19
CA LEU A 527 8.36 -13.72 -9.98
C LEU A 527 7.50 -12.55 -9.48
N PRO A 528 7.07 -12.54 -8.21
CA PRO A 528 6.55 -11.34 -7.59
C PRO A 528 7.69 -10.34 -7.38
N VAL A 529 7.66 -9.18 -8.04
CA VAL A 529 8.63 -8.11 -7.87
C VAL A 529 8.05 -7.05 -6.95
N ARG A 530 8.78 -6.73 -5.88
CA ARG A 530 8.33 -5.79 -4.85
C ARG A 530 8.70 -4.37 -5.25
N SER A 531 7.72 -3.50 -5.44
CA SER A 531 7.92 -2.14 -5.97
C SER A 531 7.25 -1.11 -5.05
N GLU A 532 7.64 -1.09 -3.79
CA GLU A 532 7.08 -0.11 -2.83
C GLU A 532 7.33 1.32 -3.31
N HIS A 533 6.46 2.25 -2.91
CA HIS A 533 6.66 3.66 -3.14
C HIS A 533 7.90 4.13 -2.41
N GLU A 534 8.83 4.72 -3.15
CA GLU A 534 10.02 5.39 -2.61
C GLU A 534 10.91 4.51 -1.70
N TRP A 535 10.75 3.18 -1.68
CA TRP A 535 11.55 2.25 -0.87
C TRP A 535 12.02 1.02 -1.65
N VAL A 536 13.33 0.75 -1.63
CA VAL A 536 13.90 -0.42 -2.32
C VAL A 536 13.80 -1.68 -1.46
N ALA A 537 13.10 -2.71 -1.94
CA ALA A 537 12.99 -4.00 -1.24
C ALA A 537 12.73 -5.16 -2.21
N ASP A 538 12.88 -6.39 -1.72
CA ASP A 538 12.47 -7.62 -2.42
C ASP A 538 11.56 -8.50 -1.52
N PHE A 539 11.16 -9.67 -2.03
CA PHE A 539 10.37 -10.68 -1.31
C PHE A 539 11.17 -11.92 -0.87
N SER A 540 12.50 -11.89 -0.96
CA SER A 540 13.36 -13.05 -0.70
C SER A 540 13.18 -13.58 0.74
N ALA A 541 13.01 -12.68 1.71
CA ALA A 541 12.79 -13.03 3.11
C ALA A 541 11.42 -13.70 3.33
N GLU A 542 10.36 -13.17 2.70
CA GLU A 542 9.00 -13.71 2.77
C GLU A 542 8.88 -15.06 2.07
N ILE A 543 9.49 -15.22 0.89
CA ILE A 543 9.57 -16.50 0.17
C ILE A 543 10.27 -17.56 1.02
N ALA A 544 11.39 -17.21 1.65
CA ALA A 544 12.12 -18.12 2.53
C ALA A 544 11.32 -18.49 3.78
N ARG A 545 10.61 -17.51 4.37
CA ARG A 545 9.76 -17.71 5.56
C ARG A 545 8.57 -18.62 5.29
N LEU A 546 8.01 -18.57 4.09
CA LEU A 546 6.93 -19.47 3.65
C LEU A 546 7.44 -20.85 3.19
N GLY A 547 8.74 -21.00 2.96
CA GLY A 547 9.34 -22.26 2.50
C GLY A 547 9.01 -22.60 1.03
N VAL A 548 8.78 -21.58 0.21
CA VAL A 548 8.27 -21.70 -1.17
C VAL A 548 9.30 -21.35 -2.24
N GLN A 549 10.60 -21.40 -1.93
CA GLN A 549 11.69 -21.08 -2.86
C GLN A 549 11.63 -21.89 -4.17
N ARG A 550 11.09 -23.12 -4.13
CA ARG A 550 10.87 -23.95 -5.32
C ARG A 550 9.86 -23.34 -6.31
N PHE A 551 8.99 -22.45 -5.84
CA PHE A 551 7.87 -21.91 -6.60
C PHE A 551 8.00 -20.43 -6.93
N ALA A 552 8.88 -19.69 -6.26
CA ALA A 552 9.09 -18.27 -6.55
C ALA A 552 10.48 -17.77 -6.20
N ALA A 553 10.89 -16.69 -6.87
CA ALA A 553 12.08 -15.91 -6.58
C ALA A 553 11.73 -14.43 -6.38
N GLY A 554 12.48 -13.75 -5.51
CA GLY A 554 12.35 -12.30 -5.29
C GLY A 554 13.39 -11.53 -6.10
N ILE A 555 12.99 -10.39 -6.67
CA ILE A 555 13.90 -9.39 -7.26
C ILE A 555 13.57 -8.04 -6.63
N GLY A 556 14.62 -7.30 -6.26
CA GLY A 556 14.47 -5.97 -5.69
C GLY A 556 14.03 -4.95 -6.73
N SER A 557 13.08 -4.09 -6.34
CA SER A 557 12.58 -2.99 -7.16
C SER A 557 12.06 -1.87 -6.25
N ILE A 558 11.49 -0.85 -6.89
CA ILE A 558 10.86 0.33 -6.31
C ILE A 558 9.86 0.84 -7.36
N GLU A 559 8.73 1.35 -6.91
CA GLU A 559 8.00 2.32 -7.71
C GLU A 559 8.54 3.70 -7.32
N LEU A 560 9.36 4.27 -8.19
CA LEU A 560 9.78 5.66 -8.07
C LEU A 560 8.56 6.52 -8.32
N THR A 561 8.16 7.31 -7.35
CA THR A 561 6.92 8.06 -7.36
C THR A 561 7.23 9.54 -7.27
N SER A 562 7.15 10.21 -8.42
CA SER A 562 7.18 11.68 -8.48
C SER A 562 5.83 12.32 -8.13
N PHE A 563 4.88 11.49 -7.66
CA PHE A 563 3.51 11.86 -7.36
C PHE A 563 2.83 12.60 -8.53
N GLU A 564 2.01 13.61 -8.24
CA GLU A 564 1.25 14.40 -9.19
C GLU A 564 2.11 15.37 -10.03
N VAL A 565 3.43 15.11 -10.17
CA VAL A 565 4.33 15.91 -11.03
C VAL A 565 4.50 15.27 -12.41
N TRP A 566 5.13 14.10 -12.50
CA TRP A 566 5.35 13.41 -13.78
C TRP A 566 5.07 11.90 -13.72
N GLY A 567 4.37 11.45 -12.67
CA GLY A 567 3.87 10.09 -12.52
C GLY A 567 4.84 9.13 -11.84
N HIS A 568 4.70 7.85 -12.21
CA HIS A 568 5.32 6.74 -11.52
C HIS A 568 6.13 5.85 -12.47
N MET A 569 7.24 5.31 -11.98
CA MET A 569 8.18 4.54 -12.76
C MET A 569 8.69 3.34 -11.97
N GLY A 570 8.48 2.15 -12.51
CA GLY A 570 9.12 0.94 -12.01
C GLY A 570 10.61 1.00 -12.30
N VAL A 571 11.45 0.78 -11.29
CA VAL A 571 12.90 0.64 -11.47
C VAL A 571 13.32 -0.73 -10.99
N PHE A 572 13.83 -1.55 -11.90
CA PHE A 572 14.31 -2.89 -11.58
C PHE A 572 15.47 -3.31 -12.50
N PRO A 573 16.35 -4.22 -12.06
CA PRO A 573 16.47 -4.68 -10.68
C PRO A 573 17.26 -3.70 -9.82
N LEU A 574 16.96 -3.65 -8.53
CA LEU A 574 17.69 -2.87 -7.54
C LEU A 574 18.18 -3.76 -6.41
N THR A 575 19.35 -3.44 -5.86
CA THR A 575 19.82 -4.04 -4.61
C THR A 575 19.56 -3.06 -3.46
N PRO A 576 18.82 -3.44 -2.41
CA PRO A 576 18.64 -2.59 -1.23
C PRO A 576 19.98 -2.23 -0.58
N ASP A 577 20.22 -0.94 -0.36
CA ASP A 577 21.37 -0.40 0.38
C ASP A 577 20.91 0.11 1.75
N PRO A 578 21.06 -0.67 2.83
CA PRO A 578 20.57 -0.29 4.16
C PRO A 578 21.32 0.91 4.77
N THR A 579 22.36 1.44 4.12
CA THR A 579 23.08 2.64 4.58
C THR A 579 22.57 3.93 3.94
N GLY A 580 21.76 3.82 2.87
CA GLY A 580 21.12 4.95 2.21
C GLY A 580 19.68 5.13 2.64
N VAL A 581 19.17 6.36 2.50
CA VAL A 581 17.76 6.71 2.71
C VAL A 581 16.86 5.80 1.86
N ASN A 582 15.82 5.27 2.48
CA ASN A 582 14.86 4.34 1.90
C ASN A 582 15.50 3.14 1.19
N ALA A 583 16.54 2.60 1.81
CA ALA A 583 17.36 1.53 1.27
C ALA A 583 18.03 1.86 -0.08
N GLY A 584 18.39 3.13 -0.29
CA GLY A 584 19.11 3.60 -1.49
C GLY A 584 18.21 3.99 -2.66
N ALA A 585 16.99 4.47 -2.38
CA ALA A 585 16.03 4.92 -3.37
C ALA A 585 16.60 6.06 -4.26
N PRO A 586 16.34 6.08 -5.58
CA PRO A 586 16.74 7.18 -6.44
C PRO A 586 16.04 8.50 -6.04
N LYS A 587 16.79 9.60 -5.97
CA LYS A 587 16.23 10.93 -5.66
C LYS A 587 15.68 11.60 -6.92
N TRP A 588 14.46 12.13 -6.84
CA TRP A 588 13.82 12.90 -7.92
C TRP A 588 13.60 14.38 -7.57
N GLN A 589 13.92 14.79 -6.34
CA GLN A 589 13.95 16.19 -5.91
C GLN A 589 15.28 16.52 -5.20
N THR A 590 15.61 17.80 -5.15
CA THR A 590 16.52 18.37 -4.16
C THR A 590 15.70 19.18 -3.16
N PHE A 591 16.16 19.30 -1.92
CA PHE A 591 15.53 20.09 -0.86
C PHE A 591 16.56 20.43 0.23
N PRO A 592 16.34 21.51 1.02
CA PRO A 592 17.20 21.86 2.15
C PRO A 592 17.49 20.67 3.07
N THR A 593 18.72 20.56 3.55
CA THR A 593 19.10 19.59 4.59
C THR A 593 19.89 20.32 5.68
N ALA A 594 20.14 19.68 6.82
CA ALA A 594 20.98 20.25 7.86
C ALA A 594 22.40 20.60 7.34
N ASP A 595 22.96 19.77 6.47
CA ASP A 595 24.29 19.98 5.87
C ASP A 595 24.28 20.94 4.67
N GLN A 596 23.13 21.07 4.00
CA GLN A 596 22.93 21.94 2.84
C GLN A 596 21.66 22.77 3.01
N PRO A 597 21.64 23.75 3.95
CA PRO A 597 20.42 24.49 4.28
C PRO A 597 19.95 25.43 3.16
N ASP A 598 20.84 25.82 2.26
CA ASP A 598 20.56 26.79 1.19
C ASP A 598 20.23 26.13 -0.17
N ILE A 599 20.20 24.79 -0.27
CA ILE A 599 19.83 24.14 -1.53
C ILE A 599 18.33 24.32 -1.79
N ALA A 600 17.97 24.72 -3.00
CA ALA A 600 16.58 24.93 -3.35
C ALA A 600 15.79 23.61 -3.38
N LEU A 601 14.54 23.68 -2.93
CA LEU A 601 13.54 22.68 -3.29
C LEU A 601 13.33 22.73 -4.81
N THR A 602 13.66 21.64 -5.51
CA THR A 602 13.53 21.57 -6.96
C THR A 602 13.24 20.14 -7.40
N THR A 603 12.19 19.98 -8.21
CA THR A 603 11.92 18.72 -8.91
C THR A 603 12.88 18.56 -10.09
N LEU A 604 13.55 17.41 -10.16
CA LEU A 604 14.47 17.07 -11.24
C LEU A 604 13.68 16.61 -12.48
N SER A 605 14.25 16.86 -13.66
CA SER A 605 13.65 16.39 -14.91
C SER A 605 13.74 14.86 -15.03
N PRO A 606 12.73 14.19 -15.63
CA PRO A 606 12.74 12.74 -15.80
C PRO A 606 14.01 12.21 -16.48
N PRO A 607 14.55 12.82 -17.57
CA PRO A 607 15.80 12.32 -18.18
C PRO A 607 17.00 12.35 -17.24
N LYS A 608 17.10 13.36 -16.35
CA LYS A 608 18.18 13.44 -15.36
C LYS A 608 18.05 12.33 -14.32
N VAL A 609 16.84 12.07 -13.84
CA VAL A 609 16.57 11.01 -12.87
C VAL A 609 16.83 9.64 -13.51
N PHE A 610 16.35 9.41 -14.72
CA PHE A 610 16.52 8.13 -15.42
C PHE A 610 17.99 7.87 -15.80
N ASP A 611 18.76 8.90 -16.14
CA ASP A 611 20.21 8.76 -16.36
C ASP A 611 20.94 8.39 -15.06
N ALA A 612 20.55 8.95 -13.91
CA ALA A 612 21.09 8.56 -12.61
C ALA A 612 20.73 7.11 -12.25
N VAL A 613 19.49 6.69 -12.54
CA VAL A 613 19.03 5.31 -12.36
C VAL A 613 19.86 4.35 -13.22
N ARG A 614 20.01 4.61 -14.51
CA ARG A 614 20.80 3.77 -15.43
C ARG A 614 22.29 3.71 -15.10
N ALA A 615 22.83 4.75 -14.46
CA ALA A 615 24.24 4.81 -14.05
C ALA A 615 24.57 3.98 -12.80
N ARG A 616 23.55 3.43 -12.13
CA ARG A 616 23.75 2.53 -10.98
C ARG A 616 24.45 1.24 -11.39
N ARG A 617 25.10 0.58 -10.43
CA ARG A 617 25.89 -0.64 -10.65
C ARG A 617 25.05 -1.79 -11.22
N GLU A 618 23.79 -1.87 -10.82
CA GLU A 618 22.83 -2.87 -11.27
C GLU A 618 22.40 -2.65 -12.73
N ALA A 619 22.69 -1.49 -13.32
CA ALA A 619 22.19 -1.04 -14.63
C ALA A 619 20.68 -1.32 -14.81
N PRO A 620 19.82 -0.79 -13.91
CA PRO A 620 18.39 -1.06 -13.94
C PRO A 620 17.71 -0.49 -15.18
N LEU A 621 16.59 -1.12 -15.54
CA LEU A 621 15.62 -0.62 -16.50
C LEU A 621 14.65 0.34 -15.79
N VAL A 622 14.12 1.28 -16.57
CA VAL A 622 12.99 2.13 -16.19
C VAL A 622 11.78 1.64 -16.96
N ILE A 623 10.74 1.26 -16.22
CA ILE A 623 9.40 0.97 -16.72
C ILE A 623 8.59 2.25 -16.54
N ILE A 624 7.97 2.76 -17.61
CA ILE A 624 6.97 3.81 -17.45
C ILE A 624 5.68 3.15 -16.96
N ASN A 625 5.39 3.27 -15.66
CA ASN A 625 4.20 2.67 -15.06
C ASN A 625 2.95 3.46 -15.47
N HIS A 626 1.83 2.75 -15.63
CA HIS A 626 0.51 3.28 -15.98
C HIS A 626 0.55 4.65 -16.70
N PRO A 627 1.10 4.74 -17.93
CA PRO A 627 1.69 5.97 -18.50
C PRO A 627 0.71 7.15 -18.67
N ARG A 628 -0.60 6.88 -18.63
CA ARG A 628 -1.70 7.83 -18.81
C ARG A 628 -2.60 7.84 -17.58
N GLY A 629 -2.99 9.02 -17.11
CA GLY A 629 -3.78 9.16 -15.87
C GLY A 629 -3.96 10.58 -15.34
N GLY A 630 -3.56 11.62 -16.08
CA GLY A 630 -3.52 12.99 -15.58
C GLY A 630 -2.09 13.51 -15.52
N ALA A 631 -1.44 13.42 -14.36
CA ALA A 631 -0.03 13.82 -14.19
C ALA A 631 0.98 12.74 -14.62
N ASN A 632 0.51 11.58 -15.11
CA ASN A 632 1.39 10.48 -15.52
C ASN A 632 2.21 10.84 -16.75
N TYR A 633 3.35 10.16 -16.91
CA TYR A 633 4.44 10.61 -17.75
C TYR A 633 4.05 10.98 -19.19
N PHE A 634 3.21 10.18 -19.87
CA PHE A 634 2.82 10.47 -21.26
C PHE A 634 1.87 11.66 -21.37
N ASP A 635 1.01 11.88 -20.37
CA ASP A 635 0.19 13.09 -20.31
C ASP A 635 1.05 14.31 -19.96
N TYR A 636 1.98 14.16 -19.01
CA TYR A 636 2.92 15.21 -18.60
C TYR A 636 3.80 15.73 -19.74
N VAL A 637 4.38 14.84 -20.55
CA VAL A 637 5.21 15.25 -21.69
C VAL A 637 4.41 15.57 -22.95
N GLY A 638 3.08 15.39 -22.92
CA GLY A 638 2.22 15.53 -24.08
C GLY A 638 2.59 14.59 -25.22
N PHE A 639 2.76 13.30 -24.92
CA PHE A 639 3.06 12.27 -25.91
C PHE A 639 1.90 12.08 -26.89
N ASP A 640 2.22 12.11 -28.18
CA ASP A 640 1.28 11.87 -29.28
C ASP A 640 1.60 10.53 -29.97
N PRO A 641 0.73 9.52 -29.84
CA PRO A 641 0.92 8.21 -30.47
C PRO A 641 0.93 8.26 -32.01
N ALA A 642 0.31 9.26 -32.64
CA ALA A 642 0.26 9.35 -34.09
C ALA A 642 1.63 9.74 -34.69
N THR A 643 2.44 10.47 -33.93
CA THR A 643 3.78 10.91 -34.35
C THR A 643 4.91 10.17 -33.63
N GLY A 644 4.61 9.57 -32.47
CA GLY A 644 5.61 9.00 -31.56
C GLY A 644 6.49 10.04 -30.88
N LEU A 645 6.06 11.31 -30.87
CA LEU A 645 6.79 12.44 -30.31
C LEU A 645 6.07 13.00 -29.08
N ALA A 646 6.86 13.61 -28.19
CA ALA A 646 6.37 14.36 -27.04
C ALA A 646 6.49 15.87 -27.30
N SER A 647 5.53 16.66 -26.85
CA SER A 647 5.58 18.12 -26.94
C SER A 647 6.63 18.74 -26.02
N SER A 648 6.83 18.15 -24.83
CA SER A 648 7.86 18.54 -23.86
C SER A 648 9.17 17.81 -24.12
N ALA A 649 9.88 18.16 -25.20
CA ALA A 649 11.11 17.47 -25.61
C ALA A 649 12.23 17.46 -24.56
N ALA A 650 12.29 18.46 -23.67
CA ALA A 650 13.30 18.54 -22.61
C ALA A 650 13.11 17.49 -21.50
N ASP A 651 11.88 17.03 -21.30
CA ASP A 651 11.51 16.06 -20.27
C ASP A 651 11.22 14.66 -20.86
N TRP A 652 11.34 14.50 -22.18
CA TRP A 652 11.15 13.24 -22.87
C TRP A 652 12.44 12.40 -22.92
N ASP A 653 12.44 11.28 -22.19
CA ASP A 653 13.51 10.29 -22.25
C ASP A 653 13.29 9.37 -23.45
N THR A 654 14.25 9.33 -24.36
CA THR A 654 14.20 8.46 -25.54
C THR A 654 14.82 7.08 -25.30
N LYS A 655 15.31 6.81 -24.08
CA LYS A 655 16.14 5.65 -23.73
C LYS A 655 15.39 4.54 -22.98
N PHE A 656 14.23 4.81 -22.37
CA PHE A 656 13.42 3.76 -21.73
C PHE A 656 13.00 2.70 -22.75
N THR A 657 12.98 1.43 -22.35
CA THR A 657 12.64 0.30 -23.22
C THR A 657 11.39 -0.44 -22.80
N LEU A 658 10.79 -0.09 -21.66
CA LEU A 658 9.61 -0.77 -21.11
C LEU A 658 8.50 0.22 -20.76
N VAL A 659 7.25 -0.17 -21.04
CA VAL A 659 6.04 0.57 -20.67
C VAL A 659 5.02 -0.41 -20.10
N GLU A 660 4.43 -0.06 -18.97
CA GLU A 660 3.31 -0.80 -18.40
C GLU A 660 2.04 -0.49 -19.19
N VAL A 661 1.81 -1.30 -20.23
CA VAL A 661 0.63 -1.14 -21.09
C VAL A 661 -0.62 -1.63 -20.37
N PHE A 662 -0.49 -2.67 -19.54
CA PHE A 662 -1.59 -3.30 -18.83
C PHE A 662 -1.35 -3.26 -17.31
N ASN A 663 -2.00 -2.30 -16.64
CA ASN A 663 -2.01 -2.21 -15.19
C ASN A 663 -3.39 -2.64 -14.69
N ASN A 664 -3.48 -3.78 -14.00
CA ASN A 664 -4.73 -4.36 -13.48
C ASN A 664 -5.90 -4.40 -14.50
N SER A 665 -5.58 -4.56 -15.78
CA SER A 665 -6.49 -4.30 -16.90
C SER A 665 -6.27 -5.26 -18.05
N GLY A 666 -7.21 -5.27 -19.01
CA GLY A 666 -7.21 -6.19 -20.14
C GLY A 666 -6.88 -5.54 -21.49
N TRP A 667 -6.75 -6.38 -22.52
CA TRP A 667 -6.50 -5.96 -23.91
C TRP A 667 -7.50 -4.92 -24.42
N GLN A 668 -8.79 -5.27 -24.42
CA GLN A 668 -9.86 -4.41 -24.97
C GLN A 668 -9.93 -3.04 -24.25
N GLN A 669 -9.73 -3.02 -22.93
CA GLN A 669 -9.74 -1.79 -22.13
C GLN A 669 -8.63 -0.82 -22.53
N ASN A 670 -7.46 -1.34 -22.93
CA ASN A 670 -6.29 -0.53 -23.26
C ASN A 670 -6.11 -0.30 -24.76
N ARG A 671 -6.86 -1.00 -25.63
CA ARG A 671 -6.67 -1.04 -27.09
C ARG A 671 -6.61 0.35 -27.74
N ALA A 672 -7.45 1.28 -27.28
CA ALA A 672 -7.54 2.65 -27.79
C ALA A 672 -6.70 3.68 -27.02
N ARG A 673 -6.02 3.26 -25.93
CA ARG A 673 -5.23 4.13 -25.04
C ARG A 673 -3.79 3.63 -24.97
N ASN A 674 -3.41 2.92 -23.89
CA ASN A 674 -2.02 2.52 -23.65
C ASN A 674 -1.45 1.61 -24.75
N VAL A 675 -2.27 0.74 -25.37
CA VAL A 675 -1.84 -0.08 -26.52
C VAL A 675 -1.58 0.82 -27.73
N ASN A 676 -2.43 1.82 -27.98
CA ASN A 676 -2.21 2.78 -29.06
C ASN A 676 -0.93 3.61 -28.83
N ASP A 677 -0.65 4.00 -27.59
CA ASP A 677 0.60 4.66 -27.21
C ASP A 677 1.83 3.78 -27.50
N TRP A 678 1.78 2.52 -27.06
CA TRP A 678 2.84 1.55 -27.31
C TRP A 678 3.08 1.29 -28.80
N LEU A 679 2.01 1.05 -29.57
CA LEU A 679 2.10 0.84 -31.01
C LEU A 679 2.63 2.09 -31.74
N GLY A 680 2.29 3.29 -31.26
CA GLY A 680 2.82 4.56 -31.77
C GLY A 680 4.33 4.69 -31.58
N LEU A 681 4.86 4.29 -30.40
CA LEU A 681 6.30 4.24 -30.15
C LEU A 681 7.01 3.27 -31.11
N LEU A 682 6.44 2.07 -31.29
CA LEU A 682 6.97 1.06 -32.22
C LEU A 682 6.97 1.57 -33.67
N HIS A 683 5.87 2.20 -34.10
CA HIS A 683 5.73 2.78 -35.45
C HIS A 683 6.73 3.90 -35.71
N ALA A 684 7.08 4.68 -34.68
CA ALA A 684 8.15 5.68 -34.73
C ALA A 684 9.57 5.09 -34.70
N GLY A 685 9.70 3.76 -34.78
CA GLY A 685 10.97 3.05 -34.86
C GLY A 685 11.64 2.79 -33.51
N ARG A 686 10.94 3.02 -32.39
CA ARG A 686 11.49 2.74 -31.06
C ARG A 686 11.19 1.29 -30.67
N LYS A 687 12.21 0.54 -30.27
CA LYS A 687 12.05 -0.80 -29.68
C LYS A 687 11.69 -0.67 -28.20
N VAL A 688 10.39 -0.51 -27.93
CA VAL A 688 9.81 -0.45 -26.59
C VAL A 688 8.87 -1.63 -26.42
N PHE A 689 9.00 -2.34 -25.30
CA PHE A 689 8.25 -3.56 -25.02
C PHE A 689 7.20 -3.31 -23.94
N ALA A 690 6.10 -4.06 -24.03
CA ALA A 690 5.03 -3.97 -23.06
C ALA A 690 5.37 -4.77 -21.80
N VAL A 691 4.90 -4.29 -20.65
CA VAL A 691 4.73 -5.12 -19.46
C VAL A 691 3.29 -5.05 -19.01
N GLY A 692 2.85 -6.15 -18.39
CA GLY A 692 1.60 -6.23 -17.66
C GLY A 692 1.85 -6.59 -16.21
N SER A 693 1.23 -5.83 -15.31
CA SER A 693 1.39 -5.96 -13.87
C SER A 693 0.08 -5.69 -13.15
N SER A 694 -0.04 -6.14 -11.90
CA SER A 694 -1.28 -5.98 -11.14
C SER A 694 -1.43 -4.64 -10.43
N ASP A 695 -0.31 -3.97 -10.12
CA ASP A 695 -0.31 -2.79 -9.25
C ASP A 695 -1.06 -3.08 -7.92
N SER A 696 -0.65 -4.19 -7.31
CA SER A 696 -1.40 -4.79 -6.22
C SER A 696 -1.28 -3.97 -4.94
N HIS A 697 -2.29 -3.14 -4.66
CA HIS A 697 -2.51 -2.47 -3.38
C HIS A 697 -3.41 -3.27 -2.42
N GLY A 698 -4.24 -4.15 -2.99
CA GLY A 698 -5.19 -4.97 -2.26
C GLY A 698 -5.57 -6.19 -3.08
N ILE A 699 -5.16 -7.39 -2.67
CA ILE A 699 -5.32 -8.63 -3.45
C ILE A 699 -6.78 -8.97 -3.81
N ALA A 700 -7.76 -8.40 -3.09
CA ALA A 700 -9.16 -8.57 -3.41
C ALA A 700 -9.59 -7.81 -4.68
N GLY A 701 -8.97 -6.66 -5.00
CA GLY A 701 -9.31 -5.83 -6.16
C GLY A 701 -8.26 -5.84 -7.27
N SER A 702 -6.98 -5.90 -6.90
CA SER A 702 -5.82 -6.05 -7.78
C SER A 702 -4.99 -7.26 -7.31
N PRO A 703 -5.38 -8.51 -7.65
CA PRO A 703 -4.61 -9.69 -7.27
C PRO A 703 -3.26 -9.70 -7.98
N VAL A 704 -2.19 -10.08 -7.26
CA VAL A 704 -0.84 -10.23 -7.81
C VAL A 704 -0.89 -11.22 -8.99
N GLY A 705 -0.32 -10.83 -10.12
CA GLY A 705 -0.22 -11.62 -11.34
C GLY A 705 -1.40 -11.49 -12.32
N TYR A 706 -2.31 -10.53 -12.12
CA TYR A 706 -3.27 -10.14 -13.15
C TYR A 706 -3.09 -8.69 -13.63
N PRO A 707 -2.67 -8.49 -14.89
CA PRO A 707 -1.95 -9.46 -15.73
C PRO A 707 -0.53 -9.73 -15.20
N ARG A 708 0.15 -10.72 -15.79
CA ARG A 708 1.56 -11.02 -15.53
C ARG A 708 2.36 -10.99 -16.83
N THR A 709 3.64 -10.70 -16.74
CA THR A 709 4.59 -10.70 -17.86
C THR A 709 5.40 -11.99 -17.82
N CYS A 710 5.26 -12.82 -18.85
CA CYS A 710 5.89 -14.13 -18.98
C CYS A 710 7.15 -14.03 -19.83
N VAL A 711 8.31 -14.22 -19.20
CA VAL A 711 9.64 -13.96 -19.77
C VAL A 711 10.31 -15.28 -20.16
N ALA A 712 10.83 -15.37 -21.39
CA ALA A 712 11.59 -16.52 -21.85
C ALA A 712 13.02 -16.48 -21.28
N VAL A 713 13.24 -17.21 -20.19
CA VAL A 713 14.50 -17.24 -19.44
C VAL A 713 15.29 -18.53 -19.62
N GLY A 714 14.71 -19.54 -20.28
CA GLY A 714 15.34 -20.81 -20.59
C GLY A 714 15.35 -21.82 -19.43
N THR A 715 14.58 -21.58 -18.37
CA THR A 715 14.46 -22.48 -17.21
C THR A 715 13.04 -22.47 -16.63
N ASP A 716 12.60 -23.63 -16.11
CA ASP A 716 11.32 -23.81 -15.39
C ASP A 716 11.49 -23.73 -13.86
N ASP A 717 12.72 -23.52 -13.39
CA ASP A 717 13.07 -23.49 -11.97
C ASP A 717 13.31 -22.05 -11.51
N PRO A 718 12.40 -21.46 -10.70
CA PRO A 718 12.56 -20.11 -10.16
C PRO A 718 13.88 -19.90 -9.41
N GLN A 719 14.46 -20.95 -8.83
CA GLN A 719 15.72 -20.87 -8.09
C GLN A 719 16.93 -20.56 -8.98
N GLN A 720 16.79 -20.69 -10.30
CA GLN A 720 17.83 -20.37 -11.28
C GLN A 720 17.72 -18.93 -11.82
N LEU A 721 16.68 -18.19 -11.44
CA LEU A 721 16.50 -16.81 -11.84
C LEU A 721 17.58 -15.92 -11.23
N THR A 722 18.11 -15.01 -12.04
CA THR A 722 18.97 -13.92 -11.57
C THR A 722 18.42 -12.59 -12.05
N PRO A 723 18.63 -11.49 -11.30
CA PRO A 723 18.15 -10.17 -11.71
C PRO A 723 18.61 -9.75 -13.11
N ASN A 724 19.86 -10.02 -13.46
CA ASN A 724 20.40 -9.69 -14.78
C ASN A 724 19.77 -10.52 -15.90
N LEU A 725 19.55 -11.82 -15.69
CA LEU A 725 18.88 -12.68 -16.69
C LEU A 725 17.49 -12.14 -17.02
N VAL A 726 16.68 -11.88 -15.98
CA VAL A 726 15.31 -11.36 -16.17
C VAL A 726 15.34 -9.98 -16.83
N ARG A 727 16.20 -9.07 -16.37
CA ARG A 727 16.40 -7.74 -16.96
C ARG A 727 16.74 -7.82 -18.44
N ASP A 728 17.73 -8.64 -18.80
CA ASP A 728 18.26 -8.69 -20.16
C ASP A 728 17.25 -9.29 -21.15
N GLN A 729 16.50 -10.31 -20.72
CA GLN A 729 15.44 -10.91 -21.55
C GLN A 729 14.26 -9.95 -21.74
N LEU A 730 13.85 -9.21 -20.70
CA LEU A 730 12.82 -8.18 -20.82
C LEU A 730 13.28 -7.02 -21.70
N ALA A 731 14.52 -6.54 -21.54
CA ALA A 731 15.08 -5.49 -22.39
C ALA A 731 15.20 -5.89 -23.86
N ALA A 732 15.30 -7.20 -24.14
CA ALA A 732 15.31 -7.76 -25.49
C ALA A 732 13.90 -8.01 -26.05
N GLY A 733 12.84 -7.88 -25.25
CA GLY A 733 11.47 -8.16 -25.66
C GLY A 733 11.13 -9.64 -25.76
N HIS A 734 11.90 -10.52 -25.12
CA HIS A 734 11.66 -11.96 -25.09
C HIS A 734 10.59 -12.32 -24.04
N ALA A 735 9.39 -11.76 -24.22
CA ALA A 735 8.28 -11.87 -23.30
C ALA A 735 6.92 -11.93 -24.02
N ALA A 736 5.89 -12.25 -23.25
CA ALA A 736 4.49 -12.06 -23.59
C ALA A 736 3.72 -11.62 -22.32
N VAL A 737 2.69 -10.80 -22.47
CA VAL A 737 1.80 -10.46 -21.35
C VAL A 737 0.61 -11.42 -21.35
N SER A 738 0.34 -12.03 -20.20
CA SER A 738 -0.80 -12.91 -20.01
C SER A 738 -1.72 -12.36 -18.92
N GLY A 739 -3.00 -12.28 -19.23
CA GLY A 739 -4.08 -12.08 -18.26
C GLY A 739 -5.00 -13.29 -18.22
N GLY A 740 -4.50 -14.51 -18.42
CA GLY A 740 -5.31 -15.74 -18.47
C GLY A 740 -5.10 -16.58 -19.72
N ILE A 741 -4.70 -15.97 -20.82
CA ILE A 741 -4.43 -16.65 -22.09
C ILE A 741 -2.94 -16.58 -22.36
N TYR A 742 -2.33 -17.70 -22.75
CA TYR A 742 -0.94 -17.75 -23.16
C TYR A 742 -0.86 -17.81 -24.68
N VAL A 743 -0.15 -16.84 -25.28
CA VAL A 743 -0.03 -16.69 -26.74
C VAL A 743 1.42 -16.76 -27.12
N THR A 744 1.74 -17.58 -28.12
CA THR A 744 3.06 -17.60 -28.76
C THR A 744 2.91 -17.33 -30.24
N ALA A 745 3.83 -16.55 -30.80
CA ALA A 745 3.90 -16.26 -32.23
C ALA A 745 5.34 -16.39 -32.74
N ARG A 746 5.54 -16.92 -33.95
CA ARG A 746 6.84 -16.97 -34.62
C ARG A 746 6.75 -16.68 -36.12
N LEU A 747 7.77 -16.03 -36.66
CA LEU A 747 8.03 -15.94 -38.10
C LEU A 747 9.23 -16.82 -38.44
N GLY A 748 8.96 -18.04 -38.94
CA GLY A 748 9.97 -19.08 -39.03
C GLY A 748 10.53 -19.44 -37.65
N MET A 749 11.81 -19.17 -37.41
CA MET A 749 12.44 -19.39 -36.09
C MET A 749 12.45 -18.15 -35.20
N THR A 750 12.04 -16.99 -35.72
CA THR A 750 12.13 -15.69 -35.04
C THR A 750 10.91 -15.48 -34.15
N GLY A 751 11.14 -15.19 -32.86
CA GLY A 751 10.08 -14.93 -31.88
C GLY A 751 9.92 -13.45 -31.53
N PRO A 752 9.09 -13.14 -30.52
CA PRO A 752 8.91 -11.79 -30.00
C PRO A 752 10.23 -11.14 -29.55
N GLY A 753 10.41 -9.85 -29.80
CA GLY A 753 11.63 -9.09 -29.51
C GLY A 753 12.68 -9.11 -30.64
N ASP A 754 12.75 -10.22 -31.38
CA ASP A 754 13.74 -10.45 -32.42
C ASP A 754 13.38 -9.83 -33.77
N THR A 755 14.34 -9.85 -34.70
CA THR A 755 14.22 -9.29 -36.05
C THR A 755 14.47 -10.36 -37.13
N THR A 756 13.61 -10.39 -38.15
CA THR A 756 13.76 -11.22 -39.35
C THR A 756 13.72 -10.40 -40.63
N MET A 757 14.14 -10.99 -41.75
CA MET A 757 14.14 -10.37 -43.08
C MET A 757 12.86 -10.74 -43.84
N GLY A 758 12.58 -10.07 -44.96
CA GLY A 758 11.49 -10.45 -45.87
C GLY A 758 10.32 -9.46 -45.88
N ALA A 759 10.54 -8.23 -45.41
CA ALA A 759 9.55 -7.18 -45.52
C ALA A 759 9.17 -6.92 -46.98
N GLY A 760 7.90 -6.62 -47.25
CA GLY A 760 7.39 -6.46 -48.62
C GLY A 760 6.95 -7.76 -49.30
N SER A 761 7.19 -8.93 -48.70
CA SER A 761 6.64 -10.22 -49.13
C SER A 761 5.63 -10.78 -48.12
N PRO A 762 4.63 -11.58 -48.54
CA PRO A 762 3.77 -12.29 -47.60
C PRO A 762 4.57 -13.19 -46.67
N GLN A 763 4.29 -13.10 -45.36
CA GLN A 763 4.90 -13.91 -44.32
C GLN A 763 3.82 -14.73 -43.60
N MET A 764 4.19 -15.87 -43.02
CA MET A 764 3.29 -16.74 -42.26
C MET A 764 3.71 -16.73 -40.80
N VAL A 765 2.84 -16.22 -39.93
CA VAL A 765 3.06 -16.21 -38.48
C VAL A 765 2.48 -17.49 -37.90
N ASP A 766 3.32 -18.34 -37.36
CA ASP A 766 2.88 -19.52 -36.59
C ASP A 766 2.35 -19.05 -35.24
N VAL A 767 1.06 -19.21 -34.99
CA VAL A 767 0.37 -18.75 -33.78
C VAL A 767 -0.19 -19.93 -33.02
N THR A 768 0.13 -20.00 -31.73
CA THR A 768 -0.47 -20.94 -30.78
C THR A 768 -1.10 -20.18 -29.61
N ILE A 769 -2.34 -20.54 -29.27
CA ILE A 769 -3.10 -19.97 -28.15
C ILE A 769 -3.48 -21.10 -27.19
N GLN A 770 -3.02 -21.00 -25.95
CA GLN A 770 -3.31 -21.94 -24.87
C GLN A 770 -4.11 -21.26 -23.75
N ALA A 771 -5.10 -21.97 -23.21
CA ALA A 771 -5.86 -21.53 -22.03
C ALA A 771 -6.46 -22.74 -21.30
N ALA A 772 -6.57 -22.67 -19.96
CA ALA A 772 -7.29 -23.66 -19.17
C ALA A 772 -8.78 -23.73 -19.58
N THR A 773 -9.49 -24.83 -19.28
CA THR A 773 -10.87 -25.03 -19.76
C THR A 773 -11.91 -24.06 -19.20
N TRP A 774 -11.60 -23.44 -18.07
CA TRP A 774 -12.45 -22.44 -17.43
C TRP A 774 -12.17 -21.00 -17.91
N VAL A 775 -11.13 -20.79 -18.71
CA VAL A 775 -10.75 -19.49 -19.27
C VAL A 775 -11.36 -19.32 -20.66
N ASP A 776 -12.09 -18.23 -20.84
CA ASP A 776 -12.75 -17.90 -22.10
C ASP A 776 -11.78 -17.33 -23.14
N VAL A 777 -11.96 -17.75 -24.39
CA VAL A 777 -11.15 -17.33 -25.54
C VAL A 777 -12.07 -17.23 -26.75
N THR A 778 -12.30 -16.01 -27.25
CA THR A 778 -13.31 -15.76 -28.29
C THR A 778 -12.71 -15.21 -29.57
N ALA A 779 -11.56 -14.52 -29.52
CA ALA A 779 -10.97 -13.92 -30.70
C ALA A 779 -9.44 -13.79 -30.64
N LEU A 780 -8.85 -13.71 -31.83
CA LEU A 780 -7.47 -13.36 -32.12
C LEU A 780 -7.42 -12.07 -32.95
N GLU A 781 -6.66 -11.08 -32.51
CA GLU A 781 -6.37 -9.85 -33.24
C GLU A 781 -4.94 -9.87 -33.79
N VAL A 782 -4.81 -9.58 -35.08
CA VAL A 782 -3.53 -9.57 -35.79
C VAL A 782 -3.17 -8.12 -36.11
N ILE A 783 -2.04 -7.67 -35.58
CA ILE A 783 -1.58 -6.29 -35.73
C ILE A 783 -0.31 -6.28 -36.57
N VAL A 784 -0.33 -5.50 -37.65
CA VAL A 784 0.85 -5.22 -38.46
C VAL A 784 1.09 -3.73 -38.45
N ASP A 785 2.25 -3.33 -37.93
CA ASP A 785 2.72 -1.95 -37.97
C ASP A 785 1.72 -0.94 -37.35
N GLY A 786 1.18 -1.33 -36.20
CA GLY A 786 0.22 -0.54 -35.42
C GLY A 786 -1.23 -0.63 -35.88
N GLN A 787 -1.52 -1.31 -37.00
CA GLN A 787 -2.87 -1.44 -37.54
C GLN A 787 -3.39 -2.87 -37.37
N THR A 788 -4.66 -2.99 -36.98
CA THR A 788 -5.37 -4.27 -37.01
C THR A 788 -5.60 -4.66 -38.47
N VAL A 789 -4.99 -5.75 -38.92
CA VAL A 789 -5.16 -6.26 -40.29
C VAL A 789 -6.16 -7.40 -40.37
N ASP A 790 -6.39 -8.10 -39.26
CA ASP A 790 -7.41 -9.13 -39.15
C ASP A 790 -7.91 -9.28 -37.71
N THR A 791 -9.13 -9.78 -37.57
CA THR A 791 -9.71 -10.22 -36.29
C THR A 791 -10.43 -11.53 -36.55
N ILE A 792 -9.80 -12.62 -36.07
CA ILE A 792 -10.21 -14.00 -36.34
C ILE A 792 -11.03 -14.49 -35.13
N PRO A 793 -12.32 -14.83 -35.29
CA PRO A 793 -13.08 -15.51 -34.26
C PRO A 793 -12.46 -16.88 -33.96
N ILE A 794 -12.31 -17.22 -32.68
CA ILE A 794 -11.83 -18.54 -32.24
C ILE A 794 -13.07 -19.37 -31.90
N LEU A 795 -13.32 -20.39 -32.71
CA LEU A 795 -14.44 -21.32 -32.57
C LEU A 795 -13.94 -22.64 -31.98
N PRO A 796 -14.83 -23.45 -31.34
CA PRO A 796 -14.43 -24.75 -30.79
C PRO A 796 -13.77 -25.71 -31.79
N GLY A 797 -14.09 -25.59 -33.09
CA GLY A 797 -13.47 -26.38 -34.15
C GLY A 797 -12.06 -25.93 -34.56
N ASP A 798 -11.57 -24.80 -34.05
CA ASP A 798 -10.23 -24.28 -34.32
C ASP A 798 -9.17 -24.84 -33.35
N ALA A 799 -9.62 -25.52 -32.30
CA ALA A 799 -8.76 -26.15 -31.32
C ALA A 799 -7.93 -27.29 -31.92
N GLU A 800 -6.71 -27.48 -31.41
CA GLU A 800 -5.81 -28.50 -31.95
C GLU A 800 -6.36 -29.92 -31.67
N PRO A 801 -6.52 -30.79 -32.69
CA PRO A 801 -7.17 -32.10 -32.49
C PRO A 801 -6.50 -33.01 -31.45
N GLY A 802 -5.19 -32.86 -31.26
CA GLY A 802 -4.42 -33.64 -30.28
C GLY A 802 -4.56 -33.15 -28.84
N ASN A 803 -4.96 -31.89 -28.64
CA ASN A 803 -5.16 -31.29 -27.31
C ASN A 803 -6.21 -30.14 -27.35
N PRO A 804 -7.46 -30.42 -27.76
CA PRO A 804 -8.43 -29.37 -28.06
C PRO A 804 -8.93 -28.66 -26.79
N ALA A 805 -8.74 -29.30 -25.64
CA ALA A 805 -9.10 -28.80 -24.32
C ALA A 805 -8.13 -27.74 -23.78
N VAL A 806 -6.94 -27.58 -24.36
CA VAL A 806 -5.97 -26.56 -23.93
C VAL A 806 -5.54 -25.66 -25.08
N VAL A 807 -5.17 -26.24 -26.22
CA VAL A 807 -4.71 -25.50 -27.39
C VAL A 807 -5.95 -25.08 -28.18
N ARG A 808 -6.41 -23.85 -27.91
CA ARG A 808 -7.62 -23.25 -28.46
C ARG A 808 -7.47 -22.86 -29.93
N PHE A 809 -6.24 -22.61 -30.35
CA PHE A 809 -5.91 -22.22 -31.72
C PHE A 809 -4.45 -22.58 -32.01
N HIS A 810 -4.18 -23.22 -33.14
CA HIS A 810 -2.84 -23.46 -33.65
C HIS A 810 -2.88 -23.42 -35.18
N ARG A 811 -2.43 -22.30 -35.78
CA ARG A 811 -2.43 -22.09 -37.24
C ARG A 811 -1.34 -21.11 -37.65
N GLU A 812 -0.93 -21.20 -38.91
CA GLU A 812 -0.20 -20.13 -39.58
C GLU A 812 -1.17 -19.04 -40.08
N VAL A 813 -0.89 -17.79 -39.72
CA VAL A 813 -1.67 -16.60 -40.09
C VAL A 813 -0.88 -15.76 -41.09
N PRO A 814 -1.43 -15.47 -42.29
CA PRO A 814 -0.74 -14.66 -43.27
C PRO A 814 -0.68 -13.19 -42.86
N VAL A 815 0.49 -12.58 -42.96
CA VAL A 815 0.70 -11.15 -42.72
C VAL A 815 1.52 -10.52 -43.86
N GLN A 816 1.29 -9.23 -44.10
CA GLN A 816 2.01 -8.47 -45.11
C GLN A 816 2.65 -7.23 -44.47
N VAL A 817 3.95 -7.30 -44.21
CA VAL A 817 4.71 -6.14 -43.71
C VAL A 817 5.14 -5.26 -44.88
N ARG A 818 5.16 -3.94 -44.69
CA ARG A 818 5.58 -2.95 -45.69
C ARG A 818 7.02 -3.23 -46.14
N ALA A 819 7.35 -2.95 -47.40
CA ALA A 819 8.70 -3.16 -47.94
C ALA A 819 9.81 -2.36 -47.24
N THR A 820 9.45 -1.33 -46.47
CA THR A 820 10.37 -0.54 -45.64
C THR A 820 10.64 -1.16 -44.26
N GLY A 821 10.02 -2.29 -43.95
CA GLY A 821 10.02 -2.89 -42.62
C GLY A 821 8.82 -2.49 -41.77
N GLY A 822 8.70 -3.15 -40.61
CA GLY A 822 7.62 -2.96 -39.65
C GLY A 822 7.68 -4.04 -38.56
N PHE A 823 6.55 -4.29 -37.90
CA PHE A 823 6.45 -5.29 -36.83
C PHE A 823 5.09 -5.99 -36.85
N VAL A 824 5.03 -7.15 -36.20
CA VAL A 824 3.81 -7.95 -36.02
C VAL A 824 3.57 -8.19 -34.53
N VAL A 825 2.35 -7.98 -34.07
CA VAL A 825 1.88 -8.28 -32.70
C VAL A 825 0.62 -9.13 -32.79
N ILE A 826 0.52 -10.14 -31.93
CA ILE A 826 -0.61 -11.06 -31.87
C ILE A 826 -1.24 -10.95 -30.48
N ALA A 827 -2.55 -10.69 -30.43
CA ALA A 827 -3.31 -10.63 -29.19
C ALA A 827 -4.53 -11.56 -29.23
N ALA A 828 -4.80 -12.27 -28.15
CA ALA A 828 -5.99 -13.09 -27.97
C ALA A 828 -6.77 -12.61 -26.74
N TYR A 829 -8.10 -12.70 -26.77
CA TYR A 829 -8.96 -12.29 -25.66
C TYR A 829 -10.27 -13.08 -25.62
N GLY A 830 -10.90 -13.07 -24.44
CA GLY A 830 -12.26 -13.55 -24.22
C GLY A 830 -13.19 -12.42 -23.77
N ASP A 831 -14.44 -12.78 -23.53
CA ASP A 831 -15.51 -11.87 -23.11
C ASP A 831 -16.11 -12.23 -21.74
N GLN A 832 -15.82 -13.43 -21.21
CA GLN A 832 -16.23 -13.85 -19.86
C GLN A 832 -15.11 -13.67 -18.83
N PRO A 833 -15.42 -13.27 -17.59
CA PRO A 833 -14.41 -13.03 -16.58
C PRO A 833 -13.76 -14.34 -16.09
N LEU A 834 -12.56 -14.20 -15.51
CA LEU A 834 -11.79 -15.23 -14.81
C LEU A 834 -12.43 -15.67 -13.47
N GLU A 835 -13.75 -15.76 -13.42
CA GLU A 835 -14.46 -16.25 -12.25
C GLU A 835 -14.26 -17.77 -12.09
N PRO A 836 -14.19 -18.28 -10.85
CA PRO A 836 -14.21 -17.56 -9.59
C PRO A 836 -12.81 -17.20 -9.06
N VAL A 837 -11.75 -17.29 -9.86
CA VAL A 837 -10.37 -17.05 -9.37
C VAL A 837 -10.11 -15.55 -9.22
N HIS A 838 -10.41 -14.77 -10.25
CA HIS A 838 -10.23 -13.32 -10.29
C HIS A 838 -11.51 -12.62 -10.76
N PRO A 839 -12.42 -12.27 -9.84
CA PRO A 839 -13.70 -11.63 -10.17
C PRO A 839 -13.58 -10.41 -11.07
N GLY A 840 -14.44 -10.36 -12.10
CA GLY A 840 -14.53 -9.23 -13.03
C GLY A 840 -13.31 -9.01 -13.96
N LYS A 841 -12.28 -9.85 -13.88
CA LYS A 841 -11.07 -9.73 -14.72
C LYS A 841 -11.26 -10.47 -16.05
N ILE A 842 -11.07 -9.79 -17.19
CA ILE A 842 -11.31 -10.35 -18.53
C ILE A 842 -10.03 -10.99 -19.11
N PRO A 843 -10.07 -12.26 -19.55
CA PRO A 843 -8.90 -12.95 -20.03
C PRO A 843 -8.35 -12.37 -21.33
N PHE A 844 -7.04 -12.26 -21.39
CA PHE A 844 -6.31 -11.90 -22.61
C PHE A 844 -4.88 -12.46 -22.59
N GLY A 845 -4.21 -12.38 -23.74
CA GLY A 845 -2.77 -12.60 -23.87
C GLY A 845 -2.25 -11.87 -25.11
N VAL A 846 -1.03 -11.34 -25.05
CA VAL A 846 -0.41 -10.60 -26.16
C VAL A 846 1.08 -10.84 -26.22
N THR A 847 1.61 -10.99 -27.44
CA THR A 847 3.05 -11.12 -27.68
C THR A 847 3.74 -9.77 -27.73
N GLU A 848 5.04 -9.72 -27.41
CA GLU A 848 5.89 -8.61 -27.86
C GLU A 848 6.00 -8.58 -29.40
N PRO A 849 6.42 -7.47 -30.03
CA PRO A 849 6.55 -7.36 -31.48
C PRO A 849 7.63 -8.27 -32.04
N ILE A 850 7.33 -8.92 -33.17
CA ILE A 850 8.33 -9.53 -34.05
C ILE A 850 8.66 -8.51 -35.14
N PHE A 851 9.92 -8.08 -35.23
CA PHE A 851 10.33 -7.08 -36.21
C PHE A 851 10.66 -7.72 -37.55
N VAL A 852 10.24 -7.08 -38.64
CA VAL A 852 10.53 -7.53 -40.01
C VAL A 852 11.19 -6.39 -40.77
N VAL A 853 12.36 -6.64 -41.34
CA VAL A 853 13.15 -5.66 -42.11
C VAL A 853 13.29 -6.09 -43.57
N PRO A 854 13.65 -5.18 -44.50
CA PRO A 854 13.72 -5.45 -45.93
C PRO A 854 14.62 -6.63 -46.29
#